data_AF-A0A956P6R1-F1
#
_entry.id   AF-A0A956P6R1-F1
#
_cell.length_a   1.000
_cell.length_b   1.000
_cell.length_c   1.000
_cell.angle_alpha   90.00
_cell.angle_beta   90.00
_cell.angle_gamma   90.00
#
_symmetry.space_group_name_H-M   'P 1'
#
loop_
_entity.id
_entity.type
_entity.pdbx_description
1 polymer ?
#
loop_
_entity_poly.entity_id
_entity_poly.type
_entity_poly.pdbx_seq_one_letter_code
_entity_poly.pdbx_strand_id
1 'polypeptide(L)'
;ARRLGWSKPFAFKTAEDVWREHLRTTEGRDCDMTGMTRERLEAESLQWPCRDAEDPGAARLYTDGRFETPDGRARFVPPGAFVLAEEPSDAFPTRMITGRLRDQWHTMTKTGRVPELRQHAPEPRAEIGPTDASRIGVAAGDLVEIASARGAFRIRADLTDTLAEGTIFVPIHGNEEFVPNLVVNRATTPQRDPHCGQPELKHAAVRLCRVELAGSGRVVIVGMGAAGMAVARRLRALRPERPIAVVGKEPRLLYDRVRLHEVIAGAADAAALQTHGADWYEARGIETFVGAEAVAIDPKSRSVRLADGRAILYDQLVLANGAAAAGPRVPGRDLAGVFTVRGLDEALAIRAAVASGGPIIVVGAGPLGVEVAAALGAAGADATLLTHGNHPLRRHLDAEAASIVVDALGDLGVRVVTRAEIDALRGEDRLDGLRLKDGRTLPARAAIFAIGVAYDRRLAETAGLRIGERVRVDAQLRASDPRIFAVGDAAEFEGAPTGLVSVAEAHGDVVARVLAGDDGAAYAPEPLITSLKLPNLEVRASGRPDAGPSDEEDEITYLDRRRRRYRKVVLRRGRIAGIVSVGPFSGFIELHRRMRSGLRVGDARDELLSGIWETRGAASAGPTICACMSVPAAALIAAIASGARTVEELGAATMAGKGCGSCRPELAALLRRMGESGPSPPPG
;
A
#
# COMPACT_ATOMS: atom_id res chain seq x y z
N ALA A 1 28.66 -23.16 -15.77
CA ALA A 1 29.06 -24.54 -15.44
C ALA A 1 28.79 -24.93 -13.98
N ARG A 2 29.60 -24.49 -12.99
CA ARG A 2 29.50 -24.92 -11.58
C ARG A 2 28.10 -24.74 -10.94
N ARG A 3 27.48 -23.57 -11.09
CA ARG A 3 26.11 -23.30 -10.57
C ARG A 3 25.01 -24.14 -11.23
N LEU A 4 25.25 -24.68 -12.43
CA LEU A 4 24.28 -25.46 -13.19
C LEU A 4 24.53 -26.98 -13.07
N GLY A 5 25.48 -27.42 -12.22
CA GLY A 5 25.83 -28.84 -12.06
C GLY A 5 26.77 -29.43 -13.12
N TRP A 6 27.19 -28.64 -14.12
CA TRP A 6 28.03 -29.10 -15.24
C TRP A 6 29.54 -28.95 -14.99
N SER A 7 29.98 -29.08 -13.74
CA SER A 7 31.38 -28.81 -13.34
C SER A 7 32.40 -29.79 -13.91
N LYS A 8 32.01 -31.05 -14.13
CA LYS A 8 32.86 -32.08 -14.78
C LYS A 8 32.97 -31.91 -16.30
N PRO A 9 31.85 -31.89 -17.07
CA PRO A 9 31.92 -31.78 -18.53
C PRO A 9 32.32 -30.39 -19.04
N PHE A 10 32.28 -29.36 -18.21
CA PHE A 10 32.71 -27.99 -18.55
C PHE A 10 33.78 -27.50 -17.57
N ALA A 11 34.93 -28.20 -17.58
CA ALA A 11 36.06 -27.98 -16.67
C ALA A 11 37.08 -26.92 -17.18
N PHE A 12 36.67 -26.05 -18.10
CA PHE A 12 37.50 -24.96 -18.63
C PHE A 12 37.82 -23.93 -17.53
N LYS A 13 39.08 -23.48 -17.47
CA LYS A 13 39.58 -22.55 -16.44
C LYS A 13 39.56 -21.11 -16.93
N THR A 14 39.71 -20.90 -18.24
CA THR A 14 39.77 -19.58 -18.87
C THR A 14 38.82 -19.45 -20.06
N ALA A 15 38.54 -18.22 -20.50
CA ALA A 15 37.81 -17.97 -21.74
C ALA A 15 38.57 -18.49 -22.98
N GLU A 16 39.89 -18.53 -22.89
CA GLU A 16 40.75 -19.06 -23.94
C GLU A 16 40.64 -20.59 -24.05
N ASP A 17 40.50 -21.30 -22.95
CA ASP A 17 40.27 -22.75 -22.99
C ASP A 17 38.97 -23.08 -23.74
N VAL A 18 37.92 -22.24 -23.55
CA VAL A 18 36.65 -22.36 -24.27
C VAL A 18 36.82 -22.03 -25.75
N TRP A 19 37.59 -20.98 -26.07
CA TRP A 19 37.89 -20.62 -27.45
C TRP A 19 38.65 -21.73 -28.17
N ARG A 20 39.71 -22.27 -27.57
CA ARG A 20 40.50 -23.39 -28.13
C ARG A 20 39.65 -24.62 -28.37
N GLU A 21 38.72 -24.95 -27.46
CA GLU A 21 37.79 -26.05 -27.70
C GLU A 21 36.88 -25.77 -28.89
N HIS A 22 36.36 -24.54 -29.04
CA HIS A 22 35.57 -24.16 -30.22
C HIS A 22 36.38 -24.31 -31.51
N LEU A 23 37.64 -23.85 -31.54
CA LEU A 23 38.52 -24.01 -32.71
C LEU A 23 38.67 -25.48 -33.13
N ARG A 24 38.76 -26.41 -32.18
CA ARG A 24 38.83 -27.85 -32.48
C ARG A 24 37.56 -28.38 -33.15
N THR A 25 36.41 -27.75 -32.91
CA THR A 25 35.15 -28.15 -33.58
C THR A 25 35.09 -27.73 -35.05
N THR A 26 35.93 -26.78 -35.46
CA THR A 26 36.01 -26.27 -36.84
C THR A 26 37.11 -26.92 -37.67
N GLU A 27 38.03 -27.66 -37.04
CA GLU A 27 39.18 -28.30 -37.69
C GLU A 27 38.73 -29.16 -38.89
N GLY A 28 39.34 -28.90 -40.05
CA GLY A 28 39.08 -29.62 -41.30
C GLY A 28 37.75 -29.28 -41.98
N ARG A 29 37.02 -28.24 -41.52
CA ARG A 29 35.79 -27.75 -42.16
C ARG A 29 36.08 -26.55 -43.07
N ASP A 30 35.12 -26.18 -43.91
CA ASP A 30 35.18 -24.95 -44.72
C ASP A 30 35.24 -23.66 -43.89
N CYS A 31 34.76 -23.72 -42.64
CA CYS A 31 34.87 -22.68 -41.63
C CYS A 31 36.02 -22.90 -40.64
N ASP A 32 37.11 -23.58 -41.02
CA ASP A 32 38.23 -23.86 -40.11
C ASP A 32 38.83 -22.58 -39.52
N MET A 33 38.87 -22.48 -38.20
CA MET A 33 39.39 -21.33 -37.45
C MET A 33 40.61 -21.71 -36.60
N THR A 34 41.18 -22.90 -36.76
CA THR A 34 42.26 -23.43 -35.89
C THR A 34 43.48 -22.51 -35.79
N GLY A 35 43.78 -21.74 -36.83
CA GLY A 35 44.83 -20.72 -36.86
C GLY A 35 44.52 -19.40 -36.14
N MET A 36 43.26 -19.16 -35.74
CA MET A 36 42.79 -17.92 -35.12
C MET A 36 43.04 -17.93 -33.60
N THR A 37 44.31 -18.01 -33.20
CA THR A 37 44.71 -17.98 -31.79
C THR A 37 44.38 -16.63 -31.15
N ARG A 38 44.26 -16.61 -29.82
CA ARG A 38 43.98 -15.37 -29.08
C ARG A 38 45.05 -14.30 -29.33
N GLU A 39 46.31 -14.70 -29.36
CA GLU A 39 47.44 -13.81 -29.64
C GLU A 39 47.29 -13.12 -31.01
N ARG A 40 46.92 -13.87 -32.05
CA ARG A 40 46.68 -13.28 -33.37
C ARG A 40 45.47 -12.36 -33.41
N LEU A 41 44.36 -12.75 -32.76
CA LEU A 41 43.16 -11.92 -32.68
C LEU A 41 43.36 -10.63 -31.88
N GLU A 42 44.33 -10.60 -30.96
CA GLU A 42 44.74 -9.38 -30.25
C GLU A 42 45.63 -8.47 -31.12
N ALA A 43 46.34 -9.02 -32.10
CA ALA A 43 47.24 -8.29 -33.00
C ALA A 43 46.56 -7.80 -34.29
N GLU A 44 45.66 -8.60 -34.87
CA GLU A 44 45.07 -8.35 -36.20
C GLU A 44 43.62 -8.86 -36.32
N SER A 45 42.93 -8.40 -37.37
CA SER A 45 41.60 -8.91 -37.74
C SER A 45 41.73 -10.03 -38.78
N LEU A 46 41.28 -11.23 -38.43
CA LEU A 46 41.37 -12.43 -39.27
C LEU A 46 40.03 -12.83 -39.89
N GLN A 47 40.07 -13.42 -41.08
CA GLN A 47 38.91 -13.99 -41.76
C GLN A 47 39.03 -15.52 -41.79
N TRP A 48 37.95 -16.23 -41.50
CA TRP A 48 37.90 -17.67 -41.70
C TRP A 48 37.70 -17.98 -43.19
N PRO A 49 38.21 -19.12 -43.70
CA PRO A 49 38.98 -20.13 -42.99
C PRO A 49 40.43 -19.70 -42.76
N CYS A 50 40.94 -19.94 -41.56
CA CYS A 50 42.31 -19.70 -41.13
C CYS A 50 42.78 -20.96 -40.40
N ARG A 51 43.51 -21.82 -41.12
CA ARG A 51 43.79 -23.22 -40.75
C ARG A 51 45.05 -23.42 -39.90
N ASP A 52 45.95 -22.45 -39.91
CA ASP A 52 47.18 -22.49 -39.12
C ASP A 52 47.68 -21.07 -38.82
N ALA A 53 48.80 -20.99 -38.10
CA ALA A 53 49.38 -19.73 -37.65
C ALA A 53 49.85 -18.81 -38.80
N GLU A 54 50.07 -19.35 -39.99
CA GLU A 54 50.55 -18.63 -41.17
C GLU A 54 49.42 -18.36 -42.18
N ASP A 55 48.28 -19.05 -42.07
CA ASP A 55 47.11 -18.82 -42.91
C ASP A 55 46.51 -17.42 -42.64
N PRO A 56 46.51 -16.51 -43.64
CA PRO A 56 45.99 -15.15 -43.47
C PRO A 56 44.45 -15.10 -43.48
N GLY A 57 43.78 -16.22 -43.79
CA GLY A 57 42.34 -16.23 -43.98
C GLY A 57 41.91 -16.13 -45.45
N ALA A 58 40.61 -16.28 -45.72
CA ALA A 58 40.05 -16.02 -47.04
C ALA A 58 38.89 -15.02 -47.01
N ALA A 59 38.98 -13.98 -47.84
CA ALA A 59 37.92 -12.97 -47.98
C ALA A 59 36.65 -13.49 -48.68
N ARG A 60 36.79 -14.52 -49.52
CA ARG A 60 35.69 -15.14 -50.24
C ARG A 60 35.96 -16.63 -50.43
N LEU A 61 34.98 -17.45 -50.07
CA LEU A 61 35.02 -18.90 -50.23
C LEU A 61 34.67 -19.35 -51.65
N TYR A 62 35.09 -20.58 -51.98
CA TYR A 62 34.72 -21.32 -53.18
C TYR A 62 35.04 -20.61 -54.51
N THR A 63 36.08 -19.76 -54.52
CA THR A 63 36.56 -19.07 -55.73
C THR A 63 37.16 -20.04 -56.75
N ASP A 64 37.52 -21.25 -56.32
CA ASP A 64 37.97 -22.39 -57.12
C ASP A 64 36.80 -23.22 -57.69
N GLY A 65 35.55 -22.84 -57.39
CA GLY A 65 34.35 -23.56 -57.82
C GLY A 65 34.12 -24.89 -57.11
N ARG A 66 34.87 -25.20 -56.04
CA ARG A 66 34.70 -26.42 -55.24
C ARG A 66 33.97 -26.10 -53.95
N PHE A 67 32.76 -26.62 -53.81
CA PHE A 67 31.89 -26.40 -52.65
C PHE A 67 32.02 -27.52 -51.61
N GLU A 68 31.67 -27.25 -50.36
CA GLU A 68 31.69 -28.22 -49.24
C GLU A 68 30.57 -29.26 -49.36
N THR A 69 30.65 -30.06 -50.43
CA THR A 69 29.74 -31.16 -50.76
C THR A 69 30.59 -32.35 -51.20
N PRO A 70 30.12 -33.61 -51.02
CA PRO A 70 30.92 -34.79 -51.37
C PRO A 70 31.42 -34.81 -52.83
N ASP A 71 30.70 -34.17 -53.75
CA ASP A 71 31.04 -34.06 -55.18
C ASP A 71 31.68 -32.71 -55.57
N GLY A 72 31.87 -31.80 -54.62
CA GLY A 72 32.47 -30.48 -54.83
C GLY A 72 31.60 -29.48 -55.59
N ARG A 73 30.31 -29.78 -55.84
CA ARG A 73 29.41 -28.95 -56.66
C ARG A 73 28.42 -28.16 -55.80
N ALA A 74 28.12 -26.93 -56.23
CA ALA A 74 27.03 -26.16 -55.65
C ALA A 74 25.69 -26.88 -55.82
N ARG A 75 24.86 -26.88 -54.77
CA ARG A 75 23.49 -27.40 -54.80
C ARG A 75 22.51 -26.24 -54.73
N PHE A 76 21.83 -25.96 -55.84
CA PHE A 76 20.74 -24.99 -55.87
C PHE A 76 19.42 -25.70 -55.57
N VAL A 77 18.75 -25.27 -54.50
CA VAL A 77 17.40 -25.73 -54.16
C VAL A 77 16.42 -24.64 -54.62
N PRO A 78 15.62 -24.87 -55.66
CA PRO A 78 14.58 -23.92 -56.01
C PRO A 78 13.56 -23.86 -54.86
N PRO A 79 13.20 -22.68 -54.34
CA PRO A 79 12.13 -22.60 -53.37
C PRO A 79 10.84 -23.11 -54.03
N GLY A 80 10.16 -24.05 -53.38
CA GLY A 80 8.82 -24.47 -53.80
C GLY A 80 7.82 -23.30 -53.72
N ALA A 81 6.57 -23.54 -54.11
CA ALA A 81 5.51 -22.55 -53.90
C ALA A 81 5.46 -22.17 -52.41
N PHE A 82 5.62 -20.89 -52.11
CA PHE A 82 5.51 -20.36 -50.75
C PHE A 82 4.06 -20.45 -50.30
N VAL A 83 3.74 -21.48 -49.53
CA VAL A 83 2.45 -21.61 -48.85
C VAL A 83 2.68 -21.18 -47.40
N LEU A 84 1.90 -20.22 -46.91
CA LEU A 84 1.91 -19.88 -45.49
C LEU A 84 1.49 -21.11 -44.69
N ALA A 85 2.15 -21.38 -43.57
CA ALA A 85 1.75 -22.50 -42.71
C ALA A 85 0.35 -22.33 -42.13
N GLU A 86 -0.17 -21.11 -42.11
CA GLU A 86 -1.48 -20.76 -41.57
C GLU A 86 -2.06 -19.62 -42.39
N GLU A 87 -3.34 -19.73 -42.77
CA GLU A 87 -4.10 -18.66 -43.41
C GLU A 87 -5.18 -18.13 -42.43
N PRO A 88 -5.60 -16.86 -42.55
CA PRO A 88 -6.74 -16.34 -41.80
C PRO A 88 -8.01 -17.17 -41.99
N SER A 89 -8.83 -17.22 -40.94
CA SER A 89 -10.12 -17.93 -40.91
C SER A 89 -11.17 -17.08 -40.20
N ASP A 90 -12.44 -17.49 -40.23
CA ASP A 90 -13.51 -16.77 -39.52
C ASP A 90 -13.24 -16.62 -38.01
N ALA A 91 -12.57 -17.60 -37.39
CA ALA A 91 -12.20 -17.54 -35.97
C ALA A 91 -10.99 -16.64 -35.68
N PHE A 92 -10.08 -16.50 -36.66
CA PHE A 92 -8.83 -15.75 -36.57
C PHE A 92 -8.61 -14.97 -37.87
N PRO A 93 -9.35 -13.87 -38.09
CA PRO A 93 -9.45 -13.23 -39.39
C PRO A 93 -8.27 -12.31 -39.74
N THR A 94 -7.37 -12.05 -38.79
CA THR A 94 -6.29 -11.06 -38.94
C THR A 94 -4.95 -11.75 -39.13
N ARG A 95 -4.13 -11.26 -40.07
CA ARG A 95 -2.73 -11.66 -40.24
C ARG A 95 -1.86 -10.89 -39.24
N MET A 96 -1.17 -11.59 -38.37
CA MET A 96 -0.11 -11.01 -37.54
C MET A 96 1.25 -11.28 -38.18
N ILE A 97 1.96 -10.20 -38.53
CA ILE A 97 3.37 -10.27 -38.94
C ILE A 97 4.27 -9.81 -37.80
N THR A 98 5.47 -10.40 -37.70
CA THR A 98 6.42 -10.05 -36.62
C THR A 98 7.75 -9.53 -37.14
N GLY A 99 8.30 -8.53 -36.47
CA GLY A 99 9.59 -7.94 -36.85
C GLY A 99 10.39 -7.45 -35.65
N ARG A 100 11.47 -6.74 -35.94
CA ARG A 100 12.34 -6.18 -34.90
C ARG A 100 12.01 -4.71 -34.72
N LEU A 101 12.10 -4.25 -33.48
CA LEU A 101 12.29 -2.82 -33.22
C LEU A 101 13.61 -2.39 -33.86
N ARG A 102 13.59 -1.22 -34.52
CA ARG A 102 14.71 -0.69 -35.32
C ARG A 102 16.04 -0.71 -34.56
N ASP A 103 16.03 -0.23 -33.33
CA ASP A 103 17.25 0.01 -32.54
C ASP A 103 17.64 -1.20 -31.67
N GLN A 104 16.96 -2.35 -31.85
CA GLN A 104 17.18 -3.54 -31.05
C GLN A 104 17.67 -4.72 -31.91
N TRP A 105 18.68 -5.44 -31.39
CA TRP A 105 19.32 -6.55 -32.08
C TRP A 105 18.88 -7.91 -31.52
N HIS A 106 18.56 -8.84 -32.42
CA HIS A 106 18.07 -10.20 -32.14
C HIS A 106 17.02 -10.28 -31.01
N THR A 107 17.38 -10.85 -29.87
CA THR A 107 16.52 -11.13 -28.72
C THR A 107 16.69 -10.10 -27.60
N MET A 108 17.31 -8.94 -27.90
CA MET A 108 17.65 -7.89 -26.94
C MET A 108 18.61 -8.31 -25.82
N THR A 109 19.23 -9.49 -25.88
CA THR A 109 20.10 -10.01 -24.81
C THR A 109 21.28 -9.07 -24.48
N LYS A 110 21.76 -8.30 -25.46
CA LYS A 110 22.76 -7.23 -25.27
C LYS A 110 22.15 -5.83 -25.39
N THR A 111 21.46 -5.54 -26.49
CA THR A 111 20.95 -4.20 -26.79
C THR A 111 19.83 -3.74 -25.86
N GLY A 112 19.08 -4.67 -25.26
CA GLY A 112 18.04 -4.34 -24.30
C GLY A 112 18.58 -3.66 -23.05
N ARG A 113 19.87 -3.83 -22.71
CA ARG A 113 20.50 -3.22 -21.54
C ARG A 113 21.02 -1.80 -21.78
N VAL A 114 20.91 -1.28 -23.00
CA VAL A 114 21.39 0.05 -23.39
C VAL A 114 20.20 1.01 -23.42
N PRO A 115 20.01 1.89 -22.42
CA PRO A 115 18.82 2.73 -22.30
C PRO A 115 18.58 3.65 -23.50
N GLU A 116 19.65 4.12 -24.15
CA GLU A 116 19.61 5.01 -25.31
C GLU A 116 18.91 4.36 -26.50
N LEU A 117 19.02 3.03 -26.65
CA LEU A 117 18.37 2.26 -27.71
C LEU A 117 16.85 2.05 -27.46
N ARG A 118 16.31 2.60 -26.36
CA ARG A 118 14.87 2.61 -26.06
C ARG A 118 14.22 3.97 -26.33
N GLN A 119 14.97 5.00 -26.72
CA GLN A 119 14.42 6.36 -26.86
C GLN A 119 13.35 6.47 -27.96
N HIS A 120 13.56 5.81 -29.10
CA HIS A 120 12.61 5.87 -30.23
C HIS A 120 11.39 4.96 -30.04
N ALA A 121 11.55 3.85 -29.33
CA ALA A 121 10.48 2.92 -29.00
C ALA A 121 10.66 2.43 -27.55
N PRO A 122 10.13 3.17 -26.56
CA PRO A 122 10.31 2.87 -25.14
C PRO A 122 9.77 1.49 -24.73
N GLU A 123 8.74 1.02 -25.43
CA GLU A 123 8.15 -0.31 -25.25
C GLU A 123 7.68 -0.86 -26.61
N PRO A 124 7.59 -2.20 -26.78
CA PRO A 124 7.02 -2.80 -27.98
C PRO A 124 5.50 -2.60 -28.03
N ARG A 125 4.99 -2.23 -29.21
CA ARG A 125 3.57 -1.95 -29.45
C ARG A 125 3.08 -2.69 -30.69
N ALA A 126 1.81 -3.09 -30.69
CA ALA A 126 1.17 -3.63 -31.88
C ALA A 126 0.73 -2.49 -32.78
N GLU A 127 1.16 -2.50 -34.03
CA GLU A 127 0.73 -1.54 -35.03
C GLU A 127 -0.53 -2.07 -35.74
N ILE A 128 -1.59 -1.25 -35.76
CA ILE A 128 -2.91 -1.61 -36.30
C ILE A 128 -3.39 -0.51 -37.26
N GLY A 129 -3.92 -0.92 -38.42
CA GLY A 129 -4.56 0.00 -39.37
C GLY A 129 -5.77 0.72 -38.77
N PRO A 130 -6.01 2.02 -39.07
CA PRO A 130 -7.16 2.77 -38.53
C PRO A 130 -8.51 2.10 -38.79
N THR A 131 -8.70 1.50 -39.98
CA THR A 131 -9.92 0.78 -40.35
C THR A 131 -10.16 -0.42 -39.45
N ASP A 132 -9.13 -1.25 -39.23
CA ASP A 132 -9.25 -2.45 -38.40
C ASP A 132 -9.40 -2.09 -36.92
N ALA A 133 -8.68 -1.08 -36.44
CA ALA A 133 -8.82 -0.58 -35.09
C ALA A 133 -10.25 -0.06 -34.81
N SER A 134 -10.84 0.66 -35.77
CA SER A 134 -12.22 1.13 -35.68
C SER A 134 -13.23 -0.02 -35.60
N ARG A 135 -13.05 -1.08 -36.40
CA ARG A 135 -13.93 -2.27 -36.37
C ARG A 135 -13.97 -2.96 -35.01
N ILE A 136 -12.88 -2.94 -34.26
CA ILE A 136 -12.76 -3.57 -32.94
C ILE A 136 -12.81 -2.57 -31.77
N GLY A 137 -13.09 -1.30 -32.04
CA GLY A 137 -13.23 -0.25 -31.02
C GLY A 137 -11.95 0.08 -30.25
N VAL A 138 -10.78 -0.07 -30.87
CA VAL A 138 -9.44 0.19 -30.29
C VAL A 138 -8.92 1.56 -30.72
N ALA A 139 -8.40 2.33 -29.76
CA ALA A 139 -7.68 3.58 -30.01
C ALA A 139 -6.16 3.41 -29.77
N ALA A 140 -5.36 4.37 -30.24
CA ALA A 140 -3.93 4.41 -29.92
C ALA A 140 -3.71 4.42 -28.39
N GLY A 141 -2.83 3.55 -27.90
CA GLY A 141 -2.52 3.34 -26.49
C GLY A 141 -3.38 2.30 -25.75
N ASP A 142 -4.52 1.88 -26.32
CA ASP A 142 -5.37 0.84 -25.72
C ASP A 142 -4.63 -0.50 -25.61
N LEU A 143 -4.99 -1.29 -24.60
CA LEU A 143 -4.51 -2.67 -24.51
C LEU A 143 -5.37 -3.59 -25.39
N VAL A 144 -4.72 -4.43 -26.18
CA VAL A 144 -5.36 -5.41 -27.07
C VAL A 144 -4.85 -6.80 -26.74
N GLU A 145 -5.78 -7.75 -26.65
CA GLU A 145 -5.46 -9.17 -26.59
C GLU A 145 -5.41 -9.70 -28.02
N ILE A 146 -4.27 -10.31 -28.36
CA ILE A 146 -4.00 -10.94 -29.64
C ILE A 146 -3.97 -12.44 -29.39
N ALA A 147 -4.93 -13.15 -29.97
CA ALA A 147 -5.14 -14.58 -29.72
C ALA A 147 -5.10 -15.37 -31.02
N SER A 148 -4.45 -16.55 -30.98
CA SER A 148 -4.48 -17.58 -32.03
C SER A 148 -5.06 -18.88 -31.45
N ALA A 149 -5.17 -19.92 -32.27
CA ALA A 149 -5.53 -21.27 -31.79
C ALA A 149 -4.53 -21.85 -30.75
N ARG A 150 -3.31 -21.33 -30.69
CA ARG A 150 -2.22 -21.86 -29.84
C ARG A 150 -2.05 -21.12 -28.52
N GLY A 151 -2.53 -19.88 -28.45
CA GLY A 151 -2.31 -19.03 -27.29
C GLY A 151 -2.60 -17.57 -27.58
N ALA A 152 -2.53 -16.77 -26.51
CA ALA A 152 -2.79 -15.35 -26.55
C ALA A 152 -1.76 -14.56 -25.73
N PHE A 153 -1.64 -13.29 -26.06
CA PHE A 153 -0.86 -12.31 -25.29
C PHE A 153 -1.54 -10.94 -25.38
N ARG A 154 -1.11 -10.00 -24.54
CA ARG A 154 -1.67 -8.65 -24.48
C ARG A 154 -0.59 -7.61 -24.71
N ILE A 155 -0.88 -6.61 -25.52
CA ILE A 155 0.07 -5.56 -25.91
C ILE A 155 -0.68 -4.25 -26.18
N ARG A 156 -0.03 -3.10 -25.99
CA ARG A 156 -0.61 -1.81 -26.37
C ARG A 156 -0.64 -1.65 -27.89
N ALA A 157 -1.70 -1.04 -28.39
CA ALA A 157 -1.85 -0.73 -29.80
C ALA A 157 -1.34 0.69 -30.12
N ASP A 158 -0.68 0.86 -31.26
CA ASP A 158 -0.50 2.13 -31.96
C ASP A 158 -1.19 2.05 -33.32
N LEU A 159 -1.66 3.19 -33.81
CA LEU A 159 -2.32 3.26 -35.11
C LEU A 159 -1.32 3.67 -36.19
N THR A 160 -1.33 2.97 -37.32
CA THR A 160 -0.47 3.27 -38.47
C THR A 160 -1.22 3.08 -39.79
N ASP A 161 -0.97 3.93 -40.77
CA ASP A 161 -1.50 3.83 -42.12
C ASP A 161 -0.61 3.02 -43.08
N THR A 162 0.51 2.49 -42.59
CA THR A 162 1.51 1.75 -43.39
C THR A 162 1.17 0.27 -43.60
N LEU A 163 0.14 -0.25 -42.92
CA LEU A 163 -0.26 -1.65 -42.97
C LEU A 163 -1.48 -1.86 -43.86
N ALA A 164 -1.49 -2.97 -44.60
CA ALA A 164 -2.66 -3.41 -45.35
C ALA A 164 -3.78 -3.82 -44.39
N GLU A 165 -5.03 -3.59 -44.82
CA GLU A 165 -6.21 -4.01 -44.06
C GLU A 165 -6.19 -5.52 -43.76
N GLY A 166 -6.63 -5.90 -42.57
CA GLY A 166 -6.57 -7.27 -42.07
C GLY A 166 -5.17 -7.72 -41.65
N THR A 167 -4.19 -6.82 -41.58
CA THR A 167 -2.81 -7.11 -41.15
C THR A 167 -2.39 -6.23 -39.98
N ILE A 168 -1.76 -6.83 -38.97
CA ILE A 168 -1.12 -6.12 -37.86
C ILE A 168 0.36 -6.48 -37.76
N PHE A 169 1.16 -5.56 -37.23
CA PHE A 169 2.57 -5.79 -36.94
C PHE A 169 2.83 -5.84 -35.44
N VAL A 170 3.60 -6.84 -34.99
CA VAL A 170 3.98 -7.00 -33.59
C VAL A 170 5.50 -7.23 -33.46
N PRO A 171 6.23 -6.40 -32.69
CA PRO A 171 7.66 -6.63 -32.47
C PRO A 171 7.94 -7.94 -31.71
N ILE A 172 8.87 -8.76 -32.20
CA ILE A 172 9.31 -10.03 -31.56
C ILE A 172 9.92 -9.83 -30.16
N HIS A 173 10.27 -8.58 -29.84
CA HIS A 173 10.92 -8.18 -28.60
C HIS A 173 9.96 -8.10 -27.40
N GLY A 174 8.65 -8.23 -27.61
CA GLY A 174 7.66 -8.29 -26.54
C GLY A 174 7.96 -9.43 -25.55
N ASN A 175 8.30 -9.06 -24.32
CA ASN A 175 8.62 -9.97 -23.23
C ASN A 175 8.10 -9.43 -21.89
N GLU A 176 8.18 -10.25 -20.84
CA GLU A 176 7.62 -9.97 -19.51
C GLU A 176 8.27 -8.79 -18.76
N GLU A 177 9.42 -8.27 -19.23
CA GLU A 177 10.04 -7.03 -18.70
C GLU A 177 9.15 -5.81 -18.97
N PHE A 178 8.36 -5.83 -20.06
CA PHE A 178 7.53 -4.70 -20.48
C PHE A 178 6.08 -4.82 -19.97
N VAL A 179 5.49 -6.01 -20.14
CA VAL A 179 4.10 -6.28 -19.73
C VAL A 179 4.02 -7.73 -19.22
N PRO A 180 3.42 -7.99 -18.05
CA PRO A 180 3.23 -9.36 -17.56
C PRO A 180 2.53 -10.25 -18.60
N ASN A 181 3.03 -11.46 -18.82
CA ASN A 181 2.54 -12.42 -19.82
C ASN A 181 2.64 -11.99 -21.29
N LEU A 182 3.40 -10.94 -21.62
CA LEU A 182 3.69 -10.58 -23.00
C LEU A 182 4.79 -11.50 -23.56
N VAL A 183 4.40 -12.54 -24.29
CA VAL A 183 5.33 -13.38 -25.06
C VAL A 183 4.73 -13.60 -26.45
N VAL A 184 5.20 -12.82 -27.43
CA VAL A 184 4.59 -12.75 -28.78
C VAL A 184 4.58 -14.12 -29.47
N ASN A 185 5.64 -14.91 -29.29
CA ASN A 185 5.74 -16.25 -29.88
C ASN A 185 4.69 -17.25 -29.34
N ARG A 186 3.91 -16.92 -28.30
CA ARG A 186 2.78 -17.75 -27.85
C ARG A 186 1.67 -17.84 -28.90
N ALA A 187 1.55 -16.85 -29.78
CA ALA A 187 0.56 -16.85 -30.85
C ALA A 187 1.10 -17.38 -32.19
N THR A 188 2.41 -17.58 -32.33
CA THR A 188 3.05 -17.99 -33.60
C THR A 188 3.02 -19.51 -33.81
N THR A 189 3.22 -19.95 -35.05
CA THR A 189 3.23 -21.38 -35.42
C THR A 189 4.58 -22.06 -35.11
N PRO A 190 4.59 -23.33 -34.67
CA PRO A 190 5.82 -24.11 -34.52
C PRO A 190 6.32 -24.73 -35.83
N GLN A 191 5.59 -24.52 -36.94
CA GLN A 191 5.96 -25.02 -38.27
C GLN A 191 7.33 -24.49 -38.69
N ARG A 192 8.05 -25.32 -39.44
CA ARG A 192 9.41 -25.05 -39.89
C ARG A 192 9.51 -25.33 -41.37
N ASP A 193 10.36 -24.57 -42.04
CA ASP A 193 10.77 -24.88 -43.39
C ASP A 193 11.39 -26.30 -43.42
N PRO A 194 10.95 -27.19 -44.33
CA PRO A 194 11.38 -28.59 -44.36
C PRO A 194 12.86 -28.76 -44.78
N HIS A 195 13.50 -27.74 -45.33
CA HIS A 195 14.88 -27.79 -45.79
C HIS A 195 15.86 -27.14 -44.81
N CYS A 196 15.59 -25.90 -44.37
CA CYS A 196 16.49 -25.16 -43.48
C CYS A 196 16.12 -25.29 -41.99
N GLY A 197 14.92 -25.81 -41.68
CA GLY A 197 14.42 -25.95 -40.32
C GLY A 197 14.10 -24.61 -39.63
N GLN A 198 14.13 -23.50 -40.38
CA GLN A 198 13.79 -22.18 -39.84
C GLN A 198 12.31 -22.14 -39.47
N PRO A 199 11.96 -21.67 -38.26
CA PRO A 199 10.57 -21.62 -37.83
C PRO A 199 9.82 -20.45 -38.48
N GLU A 200 8.54 -20.65 -38.79
CA GLU A 200 7.67 -19.64 -39.37
C GLU A 200 7.13 -18.67 -38.29
N LEU A 201 8.03 -17.94 -37.64
CA LEU A 201 7.69 -16.98 -36.58
C LEU A 201 7.21 -15.62 -37.12
N LYS A 202 7.21 -15.45 -38.45
CA LYS A 202 6.93 -14.18 -39.14
C LYS A 202 5.48 -14.00 -39.54
N HIS A 203 4.66 -15.02 -39.34
CA HIS A 203 3.24 -15.01 -39.66
C HIS A 203 2.43 -15.82 -38.63
N ALA A 204 1.23 -15.36 -38.32
CA ALA A 204 0.19 -16.14 -37.65
C ALA A 204 -1.21 -15.57 -37.95
N ALA A 205 -2.22 -16.42 -38.04
CA ALA A 205 -3.62 -16.00 -38.03
C ALA A 205 -4.06 -15.73 -36.58
N VAL A 206 -4.63 -14.55 -36.33
CA VAL A 206 -5.03 -14.09 -34.99
C VAL A 206 -6.41 -13.43 -35.01
N ARG A 207 -7.00 -13.33 -33.82
CA ARG A 207 -8.14 -12.48 -33.50
C ARG A 207 -7.67 -11.38 -32.56
N LEU A 208 -8.21 -10.19 -32.77
CA LEU A 208 -7.99 -9.03 -31.92
C LEU A 208 -9.20 -8.80 -31.03
N CYS A 209 -8.95 -8.50 -29.77
CA CYS A 209 -9.98 -8.06 -28.84
C CYS A 209 -9.43 -6.90 -28.03
N ARG A 210 -10.16 -5.78 -27.97
CA ARG A 210 -9.84 -4.75 -26.97
C ARG A 210 -9.92 -5.38 -25.58
N VAL A 211 -8.89 -5.14 -24.78
CA VAL A 211 -8.88 -5.53 -23.38
C VAL A 211 -9.36 -4.34 -22.58
N GLU A 212 -10.50 -4.50 -21.91
CA GLU A 212 -10.78 -3.68 -20.76
C GLU A 212 -9.79 -4.06 -19.66
N LEU A 213 -8.81 -3.19 -19.43
CA LEU A 213 -7.92 -3.33 -18.29
C LEU A 213 -8.79 -3.46 -17.04
N ALA A 214 -8.58 -4.52 -16.26
CA ALA A 214 -9.07 -4.58 -14.88
C ALA A 214 -8.43 -3.42 -14.12
N GLY A 215 -9.07 -2.25 -14.12
CA GLY A 215 -8.39 -1.01 -13.73
C GLY A 215 -8.97 0.31 -14.21
N SER A 216 -9.78 0.35 -15.28
CA SER A 216 -10.53 1.57 -15.67
C SER A 216 -11.94 1.62 -15.09
N GLY A 217 -12.43 0.47 -14.61
CA GLY A 217 -13.78 0.31 -14.06
C GLY A 217 -14.02 1.09 -12.77
N ARG A 218 -15.29 1.38 -12.50
CA ARG A 218 -15.78 2.16 -11.38
C ARG A 218 -15.43 1.50 -10.06
N VAL A 219 -14.79 2.26 -9.17
CA VAL A 219 -14.54 1.85 -7.78
C VAL A 219 -15.60 2.43 -6.88
N VAL A 220 -16.32 1.57 -6.16
CA VAL A 220 -17.26 1.99 -5.12
C VAL A 220 -16.65 1.72 -3.76
N ILE A 221 -16.66 2.73 -2.89
CA ILE A 221 -16.13 2.65 -1.52
C ILE A 221 -17.29 2.82 -0.57
N VAL A 222 -17.59 1.80 0.25
CA VAL A 222 -18.64 1.86 1.26
C VAL A 222 -18.00 2.26 2.59
N GLY A 223 -18.14 3.53 2.96
CA GLY A 223 -17.65 4.11 4.20
C GLY A 223 -16.82 5.38 3.96
N MET A 224 -17.34 6.53 4.39
CA MET A 224 -16.68 7.84 4.29
C MET A 224 -15.84 8.18 5.54
N GLY A 225 -15.20 7.17 6.13
CA GLY A 225 -14.25 7.36 7.23
C GLY A 225 -12.81 7.47 6.74
N ALA A 226 -11.85 7.53 7.67
CA ALA A 226 -10.42 7.62 7.36
C ALA A 226 -9.96 6.53 6.36
N ALA A 227 -10.42 5.29 6.52
CA ALA A 227 -9.99 4.18 5.66
C ALA A 227 -10.48 4.32 4.21
N GLY A 228 -11.77 4.60 4.01
CA GLY A 228 -12.33 4.76 2.66
C GLY A 228 -11.77 5.98 1.96
N MET A 229 -11.57 7.07 2.70
CA MET A 229 -10.99 8.30 2.16
C MET A 229 -9.49 8.18 1.88
N ALA A 230 -8.75 7.36 2.64
CA ALA A 230 -7.37 7.02 2.32
C ALA A 230 -7.28 6.31 0.95
N VAL A 231 -8.17 5.34 0.69
CA VAL A 231 -8.27 4.68 -0.62
C VAL A 231 -8.63 5.68 -1.71
N ALA A 232 -9.70 6.46 -1.53
CA ALA A 232 -10.17 7.40 -2.55
C ALA A 232 -9.08 8.42 -2.94
N ARG A 233 -8.44 9.04 -1.95
CA ARG A 233 -7.39 10.04 -2.14
C ARG A 233 -6.18 9.43 -2.82
N ARG A 234 -5.72 8.27 -2.35
CA ARG A 234 -4.52 7.64 -2.90
C ARG A 234 -4.76 7.09 -4.30
N LEU A 235 -5.91 6.48 -4.56
CA LEU A 235 -6.28 5.98 -5.88
C LEU A 235 -6.40 7.12 -6.88
N ARG A 236 -7.05 8.25 -6.52
CA ARG A 236 -7.14 9.42 -7.40
C ARG A 236 -5.75 9.97 -7.77
N ALA A 237 -4.79 9.95 -6.83
CA ALA A 237 -3.42 10.37 -7.11
C ALA A 237 -2.68 9.40 -8.06
N LEU A 238 -3.00 8.10 -8.01
CA LEU A 238 -2.38 7.08 -8.87
C LEU A 238 -3.09 6.94 -10.23
N ARG A 239 -4.40 7.20 -10.30
CA ARG A 239 -5.26 7.04 -11.48
C ARG A 239 -6.25 8.23 -11.57
N PRO A 240 -5.79 9.39 -12.07
CA PRO A 240 -6.60 10.62 -12.16
C PRO A 240 -7.92 10.49 -12.93
N GLU A 241 -8.00 9.54 -13.87
CA GLU A 241 -9.12 9.30 -14.77
C GLU A 241 -10.18 8.34 -14.22
N ARG A 242 -9.86 7.55 -13.19
CA ARG A 242 -10.70 6.42 -12.78
C ARG A 242 -11.99 6.89 -12.09
N PRO A 243 -13.19 6.34 -12.40
CA PRO A 243 -14.40 6.70 -11.69
C PRO A 243 -14.38 6.18 -10.24
N ILE A 244 -14.61 7.07 -9.26
CA ILE A 244 -14.63 6.74 -7.83
C ILE A 244 -15.95 7.25 -7.24
N ALA A 245 -16.65 6.38 -6.53
CA ALA A 245 -17.82 6.74 -5.75
C ALA A 245 -17.63 6.35 -4.28
N VAL A 246 -18.00 7.23 -3.35
CA VAL A 246 -17.92 7.00 -1.91
C VAL A 246 -19.30 7.10 -1.28
N VAL A 247 -19.72 6.04 -0.60
CA VAL A 247 -21.00 5.94 0.09
C VAL A 247 -20.79 6.14 1.59
N GLY A 248 -21.41 7.16 2.16
CA GLY A 248 -21.33 7.49 3.58
C GLY A 248 -22.72 7.47 4.23
N LYS A 249 -22.88 6.64 5.27
CA LYS A 249 -24.14 6.55 6.04
C LYS A 249 -24.47 7.85 6.78
N GLU A 250 -23.47 8.55 7.29
CA GLU A 250 -23.68 9.81 8.00
C GLU A 250 -24.07 10.93 7.03
N PRO A 251 -24.95 11.87 7.42
CA PRO A 251 -25.35 13.00 6.59
C PRO A 251 -24.28 14.11 6.56
N ARG A 252 -22.99 13.73 6.53
CA ARG A 252 -21.84 14.63 6.60
C ARG A 252 -20.66 14.10 5.78
N LEU A 253 -19.83 15.02 5.29
CA LEU A 253 -18.54 14.72 4.66
C LEU A 253 -17.48 14.31 5.71
N LEU A 254 -16.30 13.86 5.26
CA LEU A 254 -15.22 13.44 6.14
C LEU A 254 -14.85 14.50 7.19
N TYR A 255 -14.83 14.08 8.45
CA TYR A 255 -14.40 14.89 9.59
C TYR A 255 -13.43 14.09 10.49
N ASP A 256 -12.65 14.79 11.31
CA ASP A 256 -11.66 14.19 12.19
C ASP A 256 -12.32 13.59 13.45
N ARG A 257 -12.58 12.28 13.42
CA ARG A 257 -13.14 11.55 14.55
C ARG A 257 -12.23 11.48 15.78
N VAL A 258 -10.92 11.70 15.64
CA VAL A 258 -9.99 11.68 16.78
C VAL A 258 -10.26 12.87 17.70
N ARG A 259 -10.84 13.96 17.16
CA ARG A 259 -11.14 15.21 17.88
C ARG A 259 -12.55 15.27 18.47
N LEU A 260 -13.32 14.18 18.44
CA LEU A 260 -14.69 14.17 19.02
C LEU A 260 -14.73 14.55 20.50
N HIS A 261 -13.67 14.27 21.26
CA HIS A 261 -13.55 14.67 22.66
C HIS A 261 -13.58 16.20 22.84
N GLU A 262 -13.07 16.98 21.87
CA GLU A 262 -13.14 18.45 21.88
C GLU A 262 -14.59 18.95 21.75
N VAL A 263 -15.39 18.29 20.90
CA VAL A 263 -16.81 18.62 20.73
C VAL A 263 -17.61 18.26 21.98
N ILE A 264 -17.36 17.09 22.56
CA ILE A 264 -17.99 16.63 23.81
C ILE A 264 -17.77 17.64 24.94
N ALA A 265 -16.55 18.16 25.06
CA ALA A 265 -16.19 19.15 26.07
C ALA A 265 -16.59 20.59 25.71
N GLY A 266 -17.13 20.84 24.52
CA GLY A 266 -17.48 22.18 24.04
C GLY A 266 -16.29 23.05 23.65
N ALA A 267 -15.09 22.47 23.51
CA ALA A 267 -13.87 23.18 23.08
C ALA A 267 -13.81 23.41 21.55
N ALA A 268 -14.60 22.66 20.77
CA ALA A 268 -14.72 22.83 19.33
C ALA A 268 -16.17 22.61 18.88
N ASP A 269 -16.57 23.31 17.81
CA ASP A 269 -17.82 23.03 17.12
C ASP A 269 -17.65 21.96 16.05
N ALA A 270 -18.76 21.30 15.72
CA ALA A 270 -18.83 20.24 14.70
C ALA A 270 -18.16 20.63 13.36
N ALA A 271 -18.37 21.87 12.92
CA ALA A 271 -17.80 22.39 11.68
C ALA A 271 -16.26 22.42 11.69
N ALA A 272 -15.64 22.65 12.86
CA ALA A 272 -14.18 22.72 13.00
C ALA A 272 -13.48 21.36 12.87
N LEU A 273 -14.24 20.26 12.88
CA LEU A 273 -13.73 18.91 12.66
C LEU A 273 -13.79 18.51 11.18
N GLN A 274 -14.59 19.19 10.36
CA GLN A 274 -14.69 18.87 8.93
C GLN A 274 -13.34 19.07 8.25
N THR A 275 -12.91 18.07 7.50
CA THR A 275 -11.57 18.08 6.91
C THR A 275 -11.53 18.79 5.56
N HIS A 276 -12.59 18.67 4.75
CA HIS A 276 -12.69 19.19 3.39
C HIS A 276 -14.15 19.54 3.06
N GLY A 277 -14.36 20.59 2.26
CA GLY A 277 -15.67 20.95 1.70
C GLY A 277 -16.06 20.07 0.50
N ALA A 278 -17.28 20.24 -0.02
CA ALA A 278 -17.79 19.50 -1.17
C ALA A 278 -16.98 19.76 -2.45
N ASP A 279 -16.54 21.02 -2.62
CA ASP A 279 -15.66 21.50 -3.68
C ASP A 279 -14.39 20.66 -3.85
N TRP A 280 -13.82 20.17 -2.74
CA TRP A 280 -12.63 19.33 -2.77
C TRP A 280 -12.86 17.98 -3.48
N TYR A 281 -14.05 17.39 -3.30
CA TYR A 281 -14.45 16.12 -3.89
C TYR A 281 -14.82 16.31 -5.37
N GLU A 282 -15.57 17.38 -5.67
CA GLU A 282 -15.95 17.76 -7.04
C GLU A 282 -14.73 18.02 -7.92
N ALA A 283 -13.77 18.83 -7.42
CA ALA A 283 -12.51 19.11 -8.11
C ALA A 283 -11.66 17.86 -8.38
N ARG A 284 -11.94 16.75 -7.69
CA ARG A 284 -11.28 15.45 -7.86
C ARG A 284 -12.15 14.43 -8.56
N GLY A 285 -13.34 14.79 -9.04
CA GLY A 285 -14.28 13.85 -9.66
C GLY A 285 -14.55 12.64 -8.76
N ILE A 286 -14.69 12.86 -7.46
CA ILE A 286 -15.11 11.82 -6.49
C ILE A 286 -16.60 12.00 -6.28
N GLU A 287 -17.40 11.05 -6.78
CA GLU A 287 -18.84 11.04 -6.56
C GLU A 287 -19.14 10.68 -5.11
N THR A 288 -19.97 11.46 -4.42
CA THR A 288 -20.28 11.24 -3.00
C THR A 288 -21.77 10.98 -2.79
N PHE A 289 -22.07 9.93 -2.02
CA PHE A 289 -23.42 9.62 -1.57
C PHE A 289 -23.45 9.80 -0.05
N VAL A 290 -23.73 11.03 0.38
CA VAL A 290 -23.78 11.43 1.80
C VAL A 290 -25.17 11.12 2.37
N GLY A 291 -25.24 10.64 3.61
CA GLY A 291 -26.50 10.21 4.23
C GLY A 291 -27.09 8.92 3.62
N ALA A 292 -26.29 8.18 2.85
CA ALA A 292 -26.72 6.97 2.16
C ALA A 292 -26.18 5.71 2.85
N GLU A 293 -27.08 4.86 3.35
CA GLU A 293 -26.70 3.59 3.98
C GLU A 293 -26.70 2.47 2.96
N ALA A 294 -25.56 1.81 2.77
CA ALA A 294 -25.48 0.53 2.07
C ALA A 294 -26.08 -0.58 2.94
N VAL A 295 -27.02 -1.35 2.39
CA VAL A 295 -27.77 -2.39 3.12
C VAL A 295 -27.51 -3.80 2.60
N ALA A 296 -27.08 -3.95 1.34
CA ALA A 296 -26.72 -5.25 0.78
C ALA A 296 -25.73 -5.09 -0.39
N ILE A 297 -24.99 -6.16 -0.67
CA ILE A 297 -24.11 -6.29 -1.82
C ILE A 297 -24.54 -7.51 -2.62
N ASP A 298 -24.65 -7.38 -3.93
CA ASP A 298 -24.86 -8.49 -4.85
C ASP A 298 -23.61 -8.67 -5.74
N PRO A 299 -22.74 -9.65 -5.44
CA PRO A 299 -21.54 -9.91 -6.23
C PRO A 299 -21.80 -10.42 -7.66
N LYS A 300 -23.00 -10.94 -7.94
CA LYS A 300 -23.36 -11.44 -9.28
C LYS A 300 -23.65 -10.29 -10.22
N SER A 301 -24.52 -9.36 -9.80
CA SER A 301 -24.83 -8.14 -10.56
C SER A 301 -23.79 -7.04 -10.38
N ARG A 302 -22.83 -7.22 -9.45
CA ARG A 302 -21.82 -6.24 -9.06
C ARG A 302 -22.45 -4.91 -8.64
N SER A 303 -23.38 -4.99 -7.70
CA SER A 303 -24.12 -3.83 -7.20
C SER A 303 -24.12 -3.71 -5.68
N VAL A 304 -24.15 -2.47 -5.19
CA VAL A 304 -24.41 -2.13 -3.78
C VAL A 304 -25.81 -1.54 -3.70
N ARG A 305 -26.69 -2.16 -2.92
CA ARG A 305 -28.05 -1.65 -2.66
C ARG A 305 -28.04 -0.69 -1.47
N LEU A 306 -28.67 0.46 -1.64
CA LEU A 306 -28.85 1.48 -0.61
C LEU A 306 -30.21 1.31 0.09
N ALA A 307 -30.33 1.87 1.30
CA ALA A 307 -31.55 1.82 2.10
C ALA A 307 -32.75 2.50 1.41
N ASP A 308 -32.51 3.49 0.54
CA ASP A 308 -33.53 4.20 -0.23
C ASP A 308 -33.96 3.46 -1.52
N GLY A 309 -33.46 2.25 -1.74
CA GLY A 309 -33.81 1.40 -2.88
C GLY A 309 -32.92 1.58 -4.12
N ARG A 310 -32.04 2.61 -4.16
CA ARG A 310 -31.08 2.77 -5.26
C ARG A 310 -30.04 1.65 -5.26
N ALA A 311 -29.50 1.34 -6.44
CA ALA A 311 -28.40 0.41 -6.62
C ALA A 311 -27.23 1.10 -7.33
N ILE A 312 -26.02 0.96 -6.80
CA ILE A 312 -24.79 1.50 -7.38
C ILE A 312 -23.97 0.34 -7.95
N LEU A 313 -23.70 0.37 -9.25
CA LEU A 313 -22.84 -0.62 -9.91
C LEU A 313 -21.37 -0.36 -9.61
N TYR A 314 -20.59 -1.44 -9.53
CA TYR A 314 -19.15 -1.39 -9.34
C TYR A 314 -18.41 -2.38 -10.22
N ASP A 315 -17.17 -2.06 -10.56
CA ASP A 315 -16.20 -3.03 -11.08
C ASP A 315 -15.29 -3.54 -9.98
N GLN A 316 -14.99 -2.68 -9.00
CA GLN A 316 -14.30 -3.01 -7.77
C GLN A 316 -15.01 -2.36 -6.57
N LEU A 317 -15.10 -3.08 -5.46
CA LEU A 317 -15.77 -2.64 -4.25
C LEU A 317 -14.78 -2.62 -3.08
N VAL A 318 -14.83 -1.57 -2.27
CA VAL A 318 -14.02 -1.45 -1.05
C VAL A 318 -14.94 -1.28 0.14
N LEU A 319 -14.89 -2.22 1.08
CA LEU A 319 -15.60 -2.16 2.35
C LEU A 319 -14.75 -1.40 3.37
N ALA A 320 -15.18 -0.19 3.69
CA ALA A 320 -14.58 0.73 4.64
C ALA A 320 -15.60 1.21 5.70
N ASN A 321 -16.65 0.42 5.94
CA ASN A 321 -17.78 0.74 6.81
C ASN A 321 -17.40 0.77 8.31
N GLY A 322 -16.18 0.36 8.64
CA GLY A 322 -15.59 0.52 9.96
C GLY A 322 -16.32 -0.28 11.05
N ALA A 323 -16.51 0.36 12.21
CA ALA A 323 -17.13 -0.26 13.38
C ALA A 323 -17.99 0.76 14.13
N ALA A 324 -19.08 0.28 14.74
CA ALA A 324 -19.93 1.02 15.66
C ALA A 324 -19.36 1.00 17.09
N ALA A 325 -19.84 1.87 17.98
CA ALA A 325 -19.48 1.77 19.40
C ALA A 325 -20.14 0.54 20.05
N ALA A 326 -19.42 -0.12 20.95
CA ALA A 326 -20.01 -1.18 21.78
C ALA A 326 -20.80 -0.55 22.93
N GLY A 327 -22.08 -0.91 23.06
CA GLY A 327 -22.96 -0.48 24.14
C GLY A 327 -22.90 -1.37 25.39
N PRO A 328 -23.42 -0.90 26.54
CA PRO A 328 -23.52 -1.69 27.76
C PRO A 328 -24.41 -2.92 27.61
N ARG A 329 -24.00 -4.02 28.26
CA ARG A 329 -24.76 -5.29 28.35
C ARG A 329 -25.31 -5.51 29.75
N VAL A 330 -25.83 -4.45 30.37
CA VAL A 330 -26.39 -4.45 31.73
C VAL A 330 -27.81 -3.87 31.72
N PRO A 331 -28.65 -4.15 32.74
CA PRO A 331 -29.95 -3.50 32.89
C PRO A 331 -29.83 -1.97 32.90
N GLY A 332 -30.85 -1.28 32.36
CA GLY A 332 -30.90 0.18 32.27
C GLY A 332 -30.08 0.79 31.11
N ARG A 333 -29.59 -0.03 30.17
CA ARG A 333 -28.82 0.45 29.00
C ARG A 333 -29.58 1.39 28.06
N ASP A 334 -30.90 1.34 28.07
CA ASP A 334 -31.78 2.10 27.17
C ASP A 334 -32.30 3.39 27.83
N LEU A 335 -31.87 3.69 29.07
CA LEU A 335 -32.24 4.92 29.79
C LEU A 335 -31.71 6.17 29.08
N ALA A 336 -32.48 7.25 29.11
CA ALA A 336 -31.99 8.56 28.69
C ALA A 336 -30.76 8.96 29.54
N GLY A 337 -29.73 9.51 28.90
CA GLY A 337 -28.45 9.83 29.56
C GLY A 337 -27.40 8.72 29.45
N VAL A 338 -27.72 7.57 28.86
CA VAL A 338 -26.75 6.53 28.50
C VAL A 338 -26.28 6.76 27.08
N PHE A 339 -24.98 6.99 26.90
CA PHE A 339 -24.38 7.32 25.61
C PHE A 339 -23.27 6.33 25.25
N THR A 340 -23.09 6.13 23.96
CA THR A 340 -21.84 5.63 23.39
C THR A 340 -21.23 6.72 22.53
N VAL A 341 -19.95 6.63 22.14
CA VAL A 341 -19.31 7.65 21.30
C VAL A 341 -18.56 7.01 20.14
N ARG A 342 -18.95 7.35 18.91
CA ARG A 342 -18.24 6.96 17.69
C ARG A 342 -18.39 7.95 16.54
N GLY A 343 -19.57 8.55 16.41
CA GLY A 343 -19.91 9.58 15.43
C GLY A 343 -20.09 10.95 16.05
N LEU A 344 -20.36 11.93 15.19
CA LEU A 344 -20.55 13.32 15.61
C LEU A 344 -21.92 13.55 16.27
N ASP A 345 -22.95 12.82 15.84
CA ASP A 345 -24.28 12.89 16.45
C ASP A 345 -24.26 12.47 17.92
N GLU A 346 -23.56 11.37 18.24
CA GLU A 346 -23.39 10.98 19.63
C GLU A 346 -22.59 12.01 20.44
N ALA A 347 -21.54 12.59 19.85
CA ALA A 347 -20.75 13.63 20.52
C ALA A 347 -21.58 14.89 20.83
N LEU A 348 -22.46 15.31 19.92
CA LEU A 348 -23.37 16.44 20.13
C LEU A 348 -24.43 16.13 21.19
N ALA A 349 -24.99 14.91 21.21
CA ALA A 349 -25.92 14.47 22.23
C ALA A 349 -25.26 14.46 23.62
N ILE A 350 -24.01 13.97 23.71
CA ILE A 350 -23.22 14.01 24.94
C ILE A 350 -22.97 15.47 25.36
N ARG A 351 -22.56 16.36 24.44
CA ARG A 351 -22.34 17.80 24.74
C ARG A 351 -23.59 18.44 25.35
N ALA A 352 -24.77 18.15 24.82
CA ALA A 352 -26.04 18.65 25.36
C ALA A 352 -26.31 18.12 26.79
N ALA A 353 -26.01 16.85 27.06
CA ALA A 353 -26.13 16.27 28.39
C ALA A 353 -25.12 16.87 29.38
N VAL A 354 -23.87 17.11 28.94
CA VAL A 354 -22.83 17.78 29.73
C VAL A 354 -23.27 19.21 30.10
N ALA A 355 -23.80 19.96 29.13
CA ALA A 355 -24.28 21.33 29.35
C ALA A 355 -25.46 21.41 30.33
N SER A 356 -26.22 20.32 30.49
CA SER A 356 -27.34 20.23 31.45
C SER A 356 -26.86 20.06 32.91
N GLY A 357 -25.56 19.80 33.12
CA GLY A 357 -24.93 19.71 34.44
C GLY A 357 -25.23 18.44 35.25
N GLY A 358 -24.44 18.25 36.30
CA GLY A 358 -24.49 17.09 37.21
C GLY A 358 -23.39 16.06 36.94
N PRO A 359 -23.33 14.97 37.74
CA PRO A 359 -22.25 14.00 37.67
C PRO A 359 -22.25 13.22 36.36
N ILE A 360 -21.07 13.06 35.76
CA ILE A 360 -20.87 12.35 34.50
C ILE A 360 -19.92 11.18 34.74
N ILE A 361 -20.30 10.00 34.27
CA ILE A 361 -19.45 8.82 34.36
C ILE A 361 -18.95 8.43 32.97
N VAL A 362 -17.63 8.32 32.81
CA VAL A 362 -17.02 7.73 31.62
C VAL A 362 -16.64 6.29 31.92
N VAL A 363 -17.24 5.35 31.20
CA VAL A 363 -17.03 3.92 31.39
C VAL A 363 -16.06 3.40 30.34
N GLY A 364 -14.92 2.87 30.78
CA GLY A 364 -13.89 2.29 29.92
C GLY A 364 -12.66 3.17 29.78
N ALA A 365 -11.65 2.91 30.59
CA ALA A 365 -10.40 3.68 30.60
C ALA A 365 -9.38 3.24 29.53
N GLY A 366 -9.84 3.07 28.29
CA GLY A 366 -8.97 3.03 27.11
C GLY A 366 -8.55 4.43 26.66
N PRO A 367 -7.82 4.57 25.54
CA PRO A 367 -7.40 5.87 25.01
C PRO A 367 -8.54 6.89 24.90
N LEU A 368 -9.64 6.50 24.25
CA LEU A 368 -10.79 7.38 24.06
C LEU A 368 -11.45 7.80 25.39
N GLY A 369 -11.69 6.85 26.31
CA GLY A 369 -12.32 7.18 27.59
C GLY A 369 -11.45 8.09 28.46
N VAL A 370 -10.13 7.91 28.43
CA VAL A 370 -9.19 8.81 29.12
C VAL A 370 -9.19 10.21 28.49
N GLU A 371 -9.16 10.32 27.15
CA GLU A 371 -9.22 11.60 26.44
C GLU A 371 -10.54 12.33 26.69
N VAL A 372 -11.68 11.62 26.67
CA VAL A 372 -13.01 12.18 26.97
C VAL A 372 -13.08 12.65 28.42
N ALA A 373 -12.63 11.84 29.38
CA ALA A 373 -12.65 12.23 30.79
C ALA A 373 -11.77 13.46 31.07
N ALA A 374 -10.57 13.51 30.48
CA ALA A 374 -9.68 14.66 30.59
C ALA A 374 -10.28 15.93 29.97
N ALA A 375 -10.91 15.82 28.79
CA ALA A 375 -11.54 16.94 28.13
C ALA A 375 -12.73 17.48 28.95
N LEU A 376 -13.55 16.59 29.54
CA LEU A 376 -14.63 16.97 30.44
C LEU A 376 -14.13 17.67 31.70
N GLY A 377 -13.10 17.12 32.36
CA GLY A 377 -12.50 17.74 33.54
C GLY A 377 -11.89 19.12 33.24
N ALA A 378 -11.19 19.26 32.11
CA ALA A 378 -10.66 20.54 31.65
C ALA A 378 -11.76 21.59 31.38
N ALA A 379 -12.97 21.14 31.00
CA ALA A 379 -14.15 21.99 30.86
C ALA A 379 -14.90 22.24 32.19
N GLY A 380 -14.40 21.72 33.31
CA GLY A 380 -14.98 21.90 34.65
C GLY A 380 -16.17 20.99 34.96
N ALA A 381 -16.40 19.92 34.19
CA ALA A 381 -17.47 18.96 34.47
C ALA A 381 -17.11 18.03 35.63
N ASP A 382 -18.10 17.64 36.45
CA ASP A 382 -17.95 16.62 37.50
C ASP A 382 -17.85 15.22 36.85
N ALA A 383 -16.64 14.86 36.42
CA ALA A 383 -16.38 13.64 35.67
C ALA A 383 -15.73 12.56 36.55
N THR A 384 -16.26 11.34 36.45
CA THR A 384 -15.66 10.13 37.04
C THR A 384 -15.33 9.12 35.94
N LEU A 385 -14.06 8.70 35.85
CA LEU A 385 -13.59 7.65 34.94
C LEU A 385 -13.59 6.28 35.63
N LEU A 386 -14.30 5.32 35.06
CA LEU A 386 -14.31 3.93 35.54
C LEU A 386 -13.38 3.04 34.72
N THR A 387 -12.55 2.28 35.41
CA THR A 387 -11.79 1.16 34.85
C THR A 387 -12.10 -0.12 35.60
N HIS A 388 -12.35 -1.20 34.86
CA HIS A 388 -12.54 -2.52 35.45
C HIS A 388 -11.21 -3.11 35.98
N GLY A 389 -10.05 -2.60 35.51
CA GLY A 389 -8.74 -3.08 35.92
C GLY A 389 -8.17 -2.33 37.13
N ASN A 390 -6.90 -2.59 37.45
CA ASN A 390 -6.19 -1.91 38.53
C ASN A 390 -5.81 -0.46 38.19
N HIS A 391 -5.71 -0.12 36.90
CA HIS A 391 -5.35 1.22 36.42
C HIS A 391 -5.93 1.48 35.02
N PRO A 392 -6.01 2.75 34.57
CA PRO A 392 -6.36 3.08 33.19
C PRO A 392 -5.27 2.62 32.21
N LEU A 393 -5.64 2.50 30.92
CA LEU A 393 -4.72 2.25 29.81
C LEU A 393 -3.87 0.99 29.93
N ARG A 394 -4.35 -0.05 30.61
CA ARG A 394 -3.61 -1.30 30.88
C ARG A 394 -2.99 -2.03 29.68
N ARG A 395 -3.44 -1.73 28.46
CA ARG A 395 -2.88 -2.29 27.22
C ARG A 395 -1.66 -1.50 26.70
N HIS A 396 -1.43 -0.31 27.25
CA HIS A 396 -0.47 0.68 26.75
C HIS A 396 0.51 1.15 27.82
N LEU A 397 0.11 1.17 29.08
CA LEU A 397 0.89 1.63 30.22
C LEU A 397 0.99 0.53 31.27
N ASP A 398 2.08 0.53 32.03
CA ASP A 398 2.18 -0.20 33.29
C ASP A 398 1.56 0.62 34.44
N ALA A 399 1.54 0.04 35.65
CA ALA A 399 0.90 0.67 36.81
C ALA A 399 1.57 2.00 37.21
N GLU A 400 2.90 2.09 37.10
CA GLU A 400 3.67 3.27 37.50
C GLU A 400 3.41 4.43 36.53
N ALA A 401 3.50 4.19 35.22
CA ALA A 401 3.14 5.17 34.20
C ALA A 401 1.67 5.61 34.31
N ALA A 402 0.77 4.66 34.56
CA ALA A 402 -0.66 4.96 34.70
C ALA A 402 -0.95 5.81 35.95
N SER A 403 -0.19 5.66 37.04
CA SER A 403 -0.37 6.49 38.24
C SER A 403 -0.16 7.98 37.95
N ILE A 404 0.84 8.33 37.14
CA ILE A 404 1.12 9.72 36.72
C ILE A 404 -0.04 10.27 35.87
N VAL A 405 -0.64 9.43 35.03
CA VAL A 405 -1.84 9.80 34.26
C VAL A 405 -3.04 10.02 35.19
N VAL A 406 -3.21 9.18 36.21
CA VAL A 406 -4.27 9.36 37.22
C VAL A 406 -4.09 10.67 37.98
N ASP A 407 -2.86 11.02 38.39
CA ASP A 407 -2.58 12.30 39.06
C ASP A 407 -2.91 13.49 38.14
N ALA A 408 -2.53 13.42 36.87
CA ALA A 408 -2.85 14.48 35.90
C ALA A 408 -4.36 14.60 35.62
N LEU A 409 -5.11 13.49 35.64
CA LEU A 409 -6.57 13.52 35.60
C LEU A 409 -7.16 14.14 36.87
N GLY A 410 -6.58 13.84 38.03
CA GLY A 410 -6.97 14.41 39.32
C GLY A 410 -6.81 15.94 39.37
N ASP A 411 -5.71 16.48 38.82
CA ASP A 411 -5.51 17.93 38.68
C ASP A 411 -6.59 18.61 37.82
N LEU A 412 -7.19 17.88 36.89
CA LEU A 412 -8.31 18.33 36.06
C LEU A 412 -9.68 18.10 36.75
N GLY A 413 -9.70 17.67 38.01
CA GLY A 413 -10.93 17.39 38.75
C GLY A 413 -11.58 16.05 38.42
N VAL A 414 -10.92 15.18 37.64
CA VAL A 414 -11.47 13.88 37.24
C VAL A 414 -11.20 12.84 38.32
N ARG A 415 -12.26 12.21 38.85
CA ARG A 415 -12.13 11.08 39.77
C ARG A 415 -11.90 9.79 38.99
N VAL A 416 -10.87 9.01 39.34
CA VAL A 416 -10.66 7.68 38.74
C VAL A 416 -11.07 6.59 39.73
N VAL A 417 -11.97 5.70 39.32
CA VAL A 417 -12.39 4.54 40.12
C VAL A 417 -11.92 3.27 39.41
N THR A 418 -11.08 2.52 40.10
CA THR A 418 -10.52 1.25 39.63
C THR A 418 -11.34 0.07 40.12
N ARG A 419 -11.12 -1.11 39.49
CA ARG A 419 -11.85 -2.35 39.79
C ARG A 419 -13.37 -2.15 39.80
N ALA A 420 -13.86 -1.29 38.92
CA ALA A 420 -15.27 -0.93 38.82
C ALA A 420 -15.97 -1.83 37.79
N GLU A 421 -16.67 -2.86 38.27
CA GLU A 421 -17.57 -3.67 37.45
C GLU A 421 -19.02 -3.21 37.64
N ILE A 422 -19.67 -2.82 36.54
CA ILE A 422 -21.06 -2.35 36.57
C ILE A 422 -22.00 -3.56 36.67
N ASP A 423 -22.93 -3.49 37.60
CA ASP A 423 -24.04 -4.43 37.76
C ASP A 423 -25.29 -3.95 36.99
N ALA A 424 -25.70 -2.70 37.22
CA ALA A 424 -26.88 -2.11 36.58
C ALA A 424 -26.77 -0.58 36.47
N LEU A 425 -27.40 -0.02 35.45
CA LEU A 425 -27.68 1.41 35.33
C LEU A 425 -29.04 1.70 35.98
N ARG A 426 -29.12 2.79 36.74
CA ARG A 426 -30.27 3.13 37.58
C ARG A 426 -30.99 4.39 37.07
N GLY A 427 -32.31 4.37 37.21
CA GLY A 427 -33.22 5.42 36.76
C GLY A 427 -34.59 4.84 36.41
N GLU A 428 -35.61 5.68 36.39
CA GLU A 428 -36.94 5.34 35.85
C GLU A 428 -36.95 5.59 34.33
N ASP A 429 -37.05 6.86 33.91
CA ASP A 429 -36.97 7.26 32.50
C ASP A 429 -35.57 7.77 32.09
N ARG A 430 -34.82 8.28 33.07
CA ARG A 430 -33.50 8.89 32.88
C ARG A 430 -32.51 8.36 33.90
N LEU A 431 -31.25 8.23 33.49
CA LEU A 431 -30.14 7.87 34.35
C LEU A 431 -30.05 8.82 35.57
N ASP A 432 -30.03 8.22 36.76
CA ASP A 432 -29.73 8.91 38.03
C ASP A 432 -28.43 8.39 38.69
N GLY A 433 -27.94 7.23 38.24
CA GLY A 433 -26.72 6.62 38.74
C GLY A 433 -26.47 5.24 38.17
N LEU A 434 -25.43 4.59 38.72
CA LEU A 434 -25.12 3.20 38.42
C LEU A 434 -24.76 2.44 39.70
N ARG A 435 -24.99 1.14 39.69
CA ARG A 435 -24.60 0.21 40.75
C ARG A 435 -23.43 -0.64 40.27
N LEU A 436 -22.41 -0.77 41.11
CA LEU A 436 -21.29 -1.67 40.90
C LEU A 436 -21.59 -3.03 41.55
N LYS A 437 -20.94 -4.09 41.06
CA LYS A 437 -21.08 -5.45 41.61
C LYS A 437 -20.62 -5.58 43.07
N ASP A 438 -19.75 -4.69 43.53
CA ASP A 438 -19.30 -4.63 44.93
C ASP A 438 -20.26 -3.87 45.85
N GLY A 439 -21.45 -3.49 45.35
CA GLY A 439 -22.51 -2.83 46.10
C GLY A 439 -22.43 -1.31 46.12
N ARG A 440 -21.31 -0.69 45.69
CA ARG A 440 -21.22 0.77 45.59
C ARG A 440 -22.21 1.32 44.57
N THR A 441 -22.81 2.46 44.87
CA THR A 441 -23.66 3.21 43.93
C THR A 441 -23.01 4.56 43.64
N LEU A 442 -22.91 4.92 42.37
CA LEU A 442 -22.34 6.19 41.91
C LEU A 442 -23.43 7.03 41.24
N PRO A 443 -23.67 8.28 41.67
CA PRO A 443 -24.63 9.15 41.00
C PRO A 443 -24.13 9.54 39.61
N ALA A 444 -25.05 9.62 38.65
CA ALA A 444 -24.74 9.96 37.27
C ALA A 444 -25.97 10.48 36.54
N ARG A 445 -25.86 11.64 35.89
CA ARG A 445 -26.87 12.12 34.93
C ARG A 445 -26.54 11.78 33.49
N ALA A 446 -25.26 11.47 33.23
CA ALA A 446 -24.81 10.93 31.96
C ALA A 446 -23.78 9.82 32.18
N ALA A 447 -23.88 8.74 31.42
CA ALA A 447 -22.89 7.67 31.36
C ALA A 447 -22.41 7.49 29.92
N ILE A 448 -21.12 7.73 29.68
CA ILE A 448 -20.49 7.65 28.36
C ILE A 448 -19.69 6.35 28.28
N PHE A 449 -20.12 5.42 27.44
CA PHE A 449 -19.48 4.13 27.25
C PHE A 449 -18.43 4.17 26.13
N ALA A 450 -17.17 4.03 26.53
CA ALA A 450 -15.98 3.91 25.68
C ALA A 450 -15.32 2.52 25.86
N ILE A 451 -16.13 1.46 25.78
CA ILE A 451 -15.74 0.09 26.13
C ILE A 451 -15.32 -0.79 24.94
N GLY A 452 -15.10 -0.17 23.78
CA GLY A 452 -14.68 -0.86 22.55
C GLY A 452 -15.65 -0.61 21.39
N VAL A 453 -15.54 -1.44 20.37
CA VAL A 453 -16.30 -1.33 19.12
C VAL A 453 -17.05 -2.62 18.81
N ALA A 454 -18.11 -2.51 18.03
CA ALA A 454 -18.85 -3.62 17.45
C ALA A 454 -18.72 -3.54 15.92
N TYR A 455 -18.23 -4.61 15.30
CA TYR A 455 -18.02 -4.67 13.86
C TYR A 455 -19.31 -5.07 13.14
N ASP A 456 -19.67 -4.33 12.09
CA ASP A 456 -20.82 -4.63 11.26
C ASP A 456 -20.43 -5.61 10.15
N ARG A 457 -20.99 -6.82 10.23
CA ARG A 457 -20.75 -7.92 9.29
C ARG A 457 -21.86 -8.06 8.23
N ARG A 458 -22.97 -7.32 8.36
CA ARG A 458 -24.18 -7.49 7.55
C ARG A 458 -23.87 -7.45 6.05
N LEU A 459 -23.10 -6.45 5.61
CA LEU A 459 -22.73 -6.31 4.20
C LEU A 459 -21.93 -7.51 3.68
N ALA A 460 -20.93 -7.95 4.44
CA ALA A 460 -20.09 -9.08 4.07
C ALA A 460 -20.87 -10.42 4.07
N GLU A 461 -21.81 -10.58 5.01
CA GLU A 461 -22.73 -11.72 5.07
C GLU A 461 -23.63 -11.75 3.82
N THR A 462 -24.26 -10.62 3.46
CA THR A 462 -25.09 -10.55 2.24
C THR A 462 -24.30 -10.79 0.95
N ALA A 463 -23.01 -10.42 0.95
CA ALA A 463 -22.10 -10.66 -0.16
C ALA A 463 -21.56 -12.11 -0.23
N GLY A 464 -21.84 -12.95 0.77
CA GLY A 464 -21.29 -14.32 0.84
C GLY A 464 -19.77 -14.35 1.01
N LEU A 465 -19.17 -13.34 1.65
CA LEU A 465 -17.73 -13.28 1.88
C LEU A 465 -17.29 -14.16 3.05
N ARG A 466 -16.02 -14.58 3.03
CA ARG A 466 -15.39 -15.22 4.20
C ARG A 466 -15.21 -14.20 5.33
N ILE A 467 -15.80 -14.50 6.49
CA ILE A 467 -15.80 -13.62 7.66
C ILE A 467 -15.29 -14.35 8.92
N GLY A 468 -14.70 -13.59 9.83
CA GLY A 468 -14.41 -13.97 11.21
C GLY A 468 -15.17 -13.06 12.17
N GLU A 469 -14.44 -12.30 12.98
CA GLU A 469 -15.00 -11.12 13.64
C GLU A 469 -15.28 -10.01 12.61
N ARG A 470 -14.51 -9.95 11.53
CA ARG A 470 -14.66 -8.98 10.42
C ARG A 470 -14.42 -9.67 9.06
N VAL A 471 -14.25 -8.90 7.99
CA VAL A 471 -14.01 -9.47 6.65
C VAL A 471 -12.58 -10.03 6.57
N ARG A 472 -12.43 -11.33 6.36
CA ARG A 472 -11.09 -11.94 6.22
C ARG A 472 -10.48 -11.52 4.89
N VAL A 473 -9.26 -11.02 4.92
CA VAL A 473 -8.54 -10.54 3.74
C VAL A 473 -7.13 -11.11 3.63
N ASP A 474 -6.59 -11.12 2.41
CA ASP A 474 -5.19 -11.44 2.15
C ASP A 474 -4.26 -10.22 2.38
N ALA A 475 -2.96 -10.36 2.07
CA ALA A 475 -1.99 -9.29 2.23
C ALA A 475 -2.23 -8.10 1.27
N GLN A 476 -2.96 -8.29 0.18
CA GLN A 476 -3.40 -7.21 -0.71
C GLN A 476 -4.72 -6.58 -0.22
N LEU A 477 -5.21 -7.01 0.95
CA LEU A 477 -6.48 -6.65 1.56
C LEU A 477 -7.70 -7.01 0.72
N ARG A 478 -7.55 -8.01 -0.15
CA ARG A 478 -8.62 -8.58 -0.98
C ARG A 478 -9.41 -9.60 -0.17
N ALA A 479 -10.73 -9.53 -0.27
CA ALA A 479 -11.65 -10.49 0.34
C ALA A 479 -11.74 -11.79 -0.49
N SER A 480 -12.63 -12.70 -0.12
CA SER A 480 -12.81 -13.96 -0.85
C SER A 480 -13.39 -13.81 -2.26
N ASP A 481 -14.10 -12.72 -2.56
CA ASP A 481 -14.38 -12.32 -3.95
C ASP A 481 -13.24 -11.40 -4.43
N PRO A 482 -12.58 -11.71 -5.55
CA PRO A 482 -11.40 -10.97 -5.99
C PRO A 482 -11.68 -9.51 -6.39
N ARG A 483 -12.94 -9.12 -6.54
CA ARG A 483 -13.39 -7.76 -6.87
C ARG A 483 -13.73 -6.93 -5.63
N ILE A 484 -13.67 -7.53 -4.44
CA ILE A 484 -14.05 -6.89 -3.17
C ILE A 484 -12.83 -6.84 -2.25
N PHE A 485 -12.57 -5.66 -1.69
CA PHE A 485 -11.55 -5.40 -0.68
C PHE A 485 -12.20 -5.00 0.63
N ALA A 486 -11.47 -5.12 1.74
CA ALA A 486 -11.86 -4.52 3.01
C ALA A 486 -10.68 -3.77 3.62
N VAL A 487 -10.93 -2.59 4.22
CA VAL A 487 -9.89 -1.73 4.78
C VAL A 487 -10.26 -1.20 6.16
N GLY A 488 -9.25 -0.76 6.92
CA GLY A 488 -9.41 -0.27 8.28
C GLY A 488 -10.11 -1.26 9.21
N ASP A 489 -11.02 -0.77 10.04
CA ASP A 489 -11.74 -1.57 11.03
C ASP A 489 -12.66 -2.65 10.43
N ALA A 490 -12.98 -2.60 9.13
CA ALA A 490 -13.76 -3.63 8.45
C ALA A 490 -12.93 -4.88 8.07
N ALA A 491 -11.60 -4.75 8.02
CA ALA A 491 -10.69 -5.81 7.57
C ALA A 491 -10.15 -6.64 8.74
N GLU A 492 -10.16 -7.96 8.60
CA GLU A 492 -9.48 -8.92 9.47
C GLU A 492 -8.25 -9.47 8.76
N PHE A 493 -7.07 -8.99 9.19
CA PHE A 493 -5.76 -9.48 8.76
C PHE A 493 -4.97 -9.92 10.01
N GLU A 494 -4.26 -11.03 9.91
CA GLU A 494 -3.55 -11.62 11.06
C GLU A 494 -2.48 -10.67 11.61
N GLY A 495 -2.49 -10.46 12.93
CA GLY A 495 -1.57 -9.53 13.61
C GLY A 495 -1.85 -8.04 13.37
N ALA A 496 -2.85 -7.67 12.56
CA ALA A 496 -3.20 -6.28 12.33
C ALA A 496 -3.97 -5.67 13.52
N PRO A 497 -3.49 -4.56 14.10
CA PRO A 497 -4.22 -3.83 15.13
C PRO A 497 -5.45 -3.12 14.55
N THR A 498 -6.36 -2.68 15.43
CA THR A 498 -7.64 -2.05 15.06
C THR A 498 -7.83 -0.71 15.75
N GLY A 499 -8.77 0.09 15.27
CA GLY A 499 -9.18 1.35 15.89
C GLY A 499 -8.20 2.52 15.69
N LEU A 500 -7.27 2.40 14.74
CA LEU A 500 -6.20 3.38 14.53
C LEU A 500 -6.21 3.95 13.10
N VAL A 501 -6.11 5.27 12.99
CA VAL A 501 -6.07 5.99 11.70
C VAL A 501 -4.85 5.59 10.88
N SER A 502 -3.70 5.33 11.50
CA SER A 502 -2.49 4.89 10.79
C SER A 502 -2.67 3.54 10.07
N VAL A 503 -3.45 2.62 10.65
CA VAL A 503 -3.81 1.34 10.00
C VAL A 503 -4.73 1.59 8.82
N ALA A 504 -5.74 2.44 9.00
CA ALA A 504 -6.68 2.81 7.95
C ALA A 504 -5.95 3.43 6.74
N GLU A 505 -4.96 4.29 6.97
CA GLU A 505 -4.13 4.90 5.93
C GLU A 505 -3.20 3.89 5.25
N ALA A 506 -2.55 3.01 6.02
CA ALA A 506 -1.70 1.94 5.45
C ALA A 506 -2.51 0.97 4.59
N HIS A 507 -3.71 0.58 5.06
CA HIS A 507 -4.63 -0.24 4.27
C HIS A 507 -5.09 0.49 3.01
N GLY A 508 -5.37 1.80 3.15
CA GLY A 508 -5.77 2.64 2.03
C GLY A 508 -4.72 2.74 0.94
N ASP A 509 -3.44 2.88 1.31
CA ASP A 509 -2.33 2.91 0.37
C ASP A 509 -2.16 1.58 -0.39
N VAL A 510 -2.18 0.46 0.34
CA VAL A 510 -2.07 -0.87 -0.27
C VAL A 510 -3.19 -1.11 -1.27
N VAL A 511 -4.45 -0.93 -0.87
CA VAL A 511 -5.59 -1.17 -1.77
C VAL A 511 -5.57 -0.21 -2.97
N ALA A 512 -5.22 1.06 -2.77
CA ALA A 512 -5.12 2.01 -3.88
C ALA A 512 -4.02 1.62 -4.89
N ARG A 513 -2.86 1.12 -4.43
CA ARG A 513 -1.80 0.60 -5.30
C ARG A 513 -2.23 -0.66 -6.04
N VAL A 514 -2.86 -1.62 -5.35
CA VAL A 514 -3.42 -2.84 -5.98
C VAL A 514 -4.44 -2.46 -7.04
N LEU A 515 -5.37 -1.55 -6.74
CA LEU A 515 -6.34 -1.06 -7.69
C LEU A 515 -5.67 -0.33 -8.86
N ALA A 516 -4.57 0.37 -8.63
CA ALA A 516 -3.77 0.96 -9.71
C ALA A 516 -2.99 -0.08 -10.54
N GLY A 517 -3.02 -1.37 -10.22
CA GLY A 517 -2.32 -2.42 -10.98
C GLY A 517 -0.91 -2.73 -10.49
N ASP A 518 -0.59 -2.38 -9.25
CA ASP A 518 0.63 -2.80 -8.57
C ASP A 518 0.39 -4.14 -7.85
N ASP A 519 0.67 -5.24 -8.54
CA ASP A 519 0.47 -6.60 -8.02
C ASP A 519 1.43 -6.95 -6.86
N GLY A 520 2.48 -6.14 -6.63
CA GLY A 520 3.43 -6.32 -5.52
C GLY A 520 3.04 -5.60 -4.24
N ALA A 521 1.97 -4.79 -4.26
CA ALA A 521 1.50 -4.08 -3.08
C ALA A 521 0.93 -5.06 -2.04
N ALA A 522 1.50 -5.04 -0.84
CA ALA A 522 1.11 -5.91 0.27
C ALA A 522 1.18 -5.15 1.61
N TYR A 523 0.21 -5.40 2.48
CA TYR A 523 0.16 -4.92 3.84
C TYR A 523 1.03 -5.79 4.74
N ALA A 524 1.87 -5.13 5.53
CA ALA A 524 2.66 -5.75 6.58
C ALA A 524 2.33 -5.05 7.91
N PRO A 525 1.86 -5.78 8.94
CA PRO A 525 1.64 -5.20 10.26
C PRO A 525 2.95 -4.67 10.85
N GLU A 526 2.91 -3.42 11.32
CA GLU A 526 4.05 -2.79 11.99
C GLU A 526 3.66 -2.38 13.42
N PRO A 527 4.63 -2.33 14.36
CA PRO A 527 4.41 -1.75 15.68
C PRO A 527 3.90 -0.31 15.61
N LEU A 528 2.80 -0.01 16.30
CA LEU A 528 2.14 1.29 16.23
C LEU A 528 2.36 2.16 17.45
N ILE A 529 2.37 3.47 17.21
CA ILE A 529 2.41 4.49 18.25
C ILE A 529 0.97 4.85 18.64
N THR A 530 0.65 4.65 19.92
CA THR A 530 -0.50 5.26 20.56
C THR A 530 -0.05 6.56 21.22
N SER A 531 -0.75 7.67 20.97
CA SER A 531 -0.51 8.95 21.65
C SER A 531 -1.83 9.52 22.16
N LEU A 532 -1.84 9.93 23.42
CA LEU A 532 -3.02 10.52 24.07
C LEU A 532 -3.02 12.04 23.98
N LYS A 533 -4.21 12.64 23.96
CA LYS A 533 -4.43 14.09 23.98
C LYS A 533 -4.89 14.48 25.38
N LEU A 534 -3.92 14.63 26.27
CA LEU A 534 -4.14 15.13 27.63
C LEU A 534 -3.62 16.57 27.74
N PRO A 535 -4.36 17.48 28.40
CA PRO A 535 -3.83 18.79 28.72
C PRO A 535 -2.55 18.67 29.54
N ASN A 536 -1.47 19.33 29.10
CA ASN A 536 -0.19 19.46 29.81
C ASN A 536 0.54 18.14 30.15
N LEU A 537 0.15 17.00 29.57
CA LEU A 537 0.83 15.73 29.75
C LEU A 537 0.96 14.97 28.43
N GLU A 538 2.19 14.77 27.97
CA GLU A 538 2.44 13.89 26.83
C GLU A 538 2.42 12.43 27.26
N VAL A 539 1.64 11.60 26.58
CA VAL A 539 1.65 10.15 26.79
C VAL A 539 1.78 9.44 25.45
N ARG A 540 2.81 8.60 25.33
CA ARG A 540 3.07 7.79 24.13
C ARG A 540 3.40 6.36 24.53
N ALA A 541 2.88 5.40 23.79
CA ALA A 541 3.15 3.99 23.99
C ALA A 541 3.25 3.26 22.66
N SER A 542 4.07 2.22 22.62
CA SER A 542 4.20 1.34 21.46
C SER A 542 4.64 -0.05 21.90
N GLY A 543 4.06 -1.11 21.32
CA GLY A 543 4.37 -2.48 21.73
C GLY A 543 3.82 -2.81 23.13
N ARG A 544 4.51 -3.68 23.85
CA ARG A 544 4.04 -4.19 25.16
C ARG A 544 4.47 -3.26 26.31
N PRO A 545 3.59 -2.94 27.28
CA PRO A 545 3.96 -2.09 28.42
C PRO A 545 4.84 -2.80 29.47
N ASP A 546 4.70 -4.13 29.60
CA ASP A 546 5.36 -4.92 30.63
C ASP A 546 6.22 -6.03 30.01
N ALA A 547 7.37 -6.31 30.63
CA ALA A 547 8.10 -7.55 30.41
C ALA A 547 7.31 -8.75 30.97
N GLY A 548 7.29 -9.84 30.22
CA GLY A 548 6.77 -11.13 30.69
C GLY A 548 7.68 -11.77 31.74
N PRO A 549 7.21 -12.83 32.42
CA PRO A 549 7.96 -13.49 33.50
C PRO A 549 9.14 -14.36 33.02
N SER A 550 9.57 -14.21 31.76
CA SER A 550 10.61 -15.04 31.15
C SER A 550 11.97 -14.36 31.28
N ASP A 551 13.02 -15.15 31.55
CA ASP A 551 14.42 -14.69 31.57
C ASP A 551 14.90 -14.13 30.20
N GLU A 552 14.12 -14.32 29.13
CA GLU A 552 14.39 -13.74 27.81
C GLU A 552 13.85 -12.31 27.64
N GLU A 553 13.05 -11.83 28.60
CA GLU A 553 12.48 -10.49 28.62
C GLU A 553 13.07 -9.68 29.79
N ASP A 554 13.37 -8.41 29.54
CA ASP A 554 13.91 -7.51 30.57
C ASP A 554 13.44 -6.08 30.26
N GLU A 555 13.55 -5.17 31.21
CA GLU A 555 13.09 -3.79 31.08
C GLU A 555 14.07 -2.76 31.63
N ILE A 556 14.00 -1.55 31.08
CA ILE A 556 14.78 -0.40 31.52
C ILE A 556 13.79 0.71 31.81
N THR A 557 13.88 1.29 33.01
CA THR A 557 12.91 2.29 33.49
C THR A 557 13.61 3.54 34.03
N TYR A 558 13.08 4.71 33.66
CA TYR A 558 13.43 6.02 34.22
C TYR A 558 12.18 6.65 34.80
N LEU A 559 12.27 7.15 36.04
CA LEU A 559 11.17 7.78 36.76
C LEU A 559 11.65 9.05 37.49
N ASP A 560 11.00 10.17 37.19
CA ASP A 560 11.03 11.41 37.98
C ASP A 560 9.57 11.81 38.26
N ARG A 561 9.04 11.34 39.40
CA ARG A 561 7.63 11.61 39.80
C ARG A 561 7.34 13.08 39.94
N ARG A 562 8.26 13.86 40.53
CA ARG A 562 8.06 15.31 40.76
C ARG A 562 7.91 16.07 39.44
N ARG A 563 8.64 15.67 38.41
CA ARG A 563 8.52 16.26 37.06
C ARG A 563 7.53 15.54 36.15
N ARG A 564 6.81 14.52 36.64
CA ARG A 564 5.90 13.66 35.86
C ARG A 564 6.55 13.08 34.60
N ARG A 565 7.78 12.60 34.74
CA ARG A 565 8.52 11.96 33.65
C ARG A 565 8.68 10.48 33.93
N TYR A 566 8.16 9.66 33.04
CA TYR A 566 8.33 8.22 33.03
C TYR A 566 8.76 7.76 31.66
N ARG A 567 9.75 6.88 31.59
CA ARG A 567 10.19 6.27 30.34
C ARG A 567 10.51 4.83 30.61
N LYS A 568 10.03 3.93 29.75
CA LYS A 568 10.33 2.52 29.84
C LYS A 568 10.56 1.92 28.46
N VAL A 569 11.54 1.02 28.38
CA VAL A 569 11.78 0.17 27.23
C VAL A 569 11.71 -1.28 27.70
N VAL A 570 10.84 -2.06 27.07
CA VAL A 570 10.77 -3.52 27.25
C VAL A 570 11.59 -4.18 26.15
N LEU A 571 12.47 -5.08 26.52
CA LEU A 571 13.33 -5.86 25.64
C LEU A 571 12.88 -7.32 25.64
N ARG A 572 12.95 -7.96 24.47
CA ARG A 572 12.79 -9.41 24.31
C ARG A 572 13.91 -9.94 23.43
N ARG A 573 14.73 -10.86 23.97
CA ARG A 573 15.93 -11.41 23.30
C ARG A 573 16.86 -10.31 22.78
N GLY A 574 17.00 -9.24 23.56
CA GLY A 574 17.81 -8.06 23.23
C GLY A 574 17.23 -7.16 22.14
N ARG A 575 15.97 -7.31 21.71
CA ARG A 575 15.29 -6.41 20.76
C ARG A 575 14.21 -5.63 21.49
N ILE A 576 13.95 -4.39 21.08
CA ILE A 576 12.86 -3.60 21.68
C ILE A 576 11.52 -4.26 21.34
N ALA A 577 10.75 -4.58 22.37
CA ALA A 577 9.41 -5.15 22.29
C ALA A 577 8.32 -4.17 22.76
N GLY A 578 8.72 -3.11 23.48
CA GLY A 578 7.80 -2.13 24.04
C GLY A 578 8.48 -0.82 24.44
N ILE A 579 7.75 0.28 24.33
CA ILE A 579 8.20 1.62 24.70
C ILE A 579 7.03 2.34 25.35
N VAL A 580 7.23 2.89 26.56
CA VAL A 580 6.27 3.72 27.27
C VAL A 580 6.93 5.05 27.62
N SER A 581 6.24 6.16 27.39
CA SER A 581 6.68 7.50 27.76
C SER A 581 5.53 8.32 28.30
N VAL A 582 5.71 8.88 29.49
CA VAL A 582 4.85 9.89 30.10
C VAL A 582 5.70 11.13 30.38
N GLY A 583 5.21 12.29 29.98
CA GLY A 583 5.95 13.55 29.94
C GLY A 583 6.86 13.69 28.72
N PRO A 584 7.51 14.85 28.55
CA PRO A 584 8.32 15.15 27.36
C PRO A 584 9.50 14.20 27.17
N PHE A 585 9.61 13.65 25.94
CA PHE A 585 10.70 12.76 25.54
C PHE A 585 10.90 12.77 24.01
N SER A 586 11.87 13.55 23.53
CA SER A 586 12.35 13.53 22.13
C SER A 586 12.81 12.13 21.69
N GLY A 587 13.33 11.40 22.67
CA GLY A 587 13.51 9.96 22.78
C GLY A 587 12.72 8.99 21.92
N PHE A 588 11.40 9.21 21.93
CA PHE A 588 10.45 8.15 21.63
C PHE A 588 10.52 7.66 20.18
N ILE A 589 10.75 8.57 19.24
CA ILE A 589 10.70 8.26 17.80
C ILE A 589 11.88 7.39 17.38
N GLU A 590 13.08 7.66 17.89
CA GLU A 590 14.26 6.87 17.60
C GLU A 590 14.14 5.45 18.18
N LEU A 591 13.61 5.31 19.40
CA LEU A 591 13.34 4.00 19.99
C LEU A 591 12.31 3.23 19.16
N HIS A 592 11.25 3.89 18.70
CA HIS A 592 10.23 3.28 17.84
C HIS A 592 10.80 2.81 16.51
N ARG A 593 11.70 3.61 15.90
CA ARG A 593 12.43 3.23 14.69
C ARG A 593 13.30 1.99 14.91
N ARG A 594 14.04 1.91 16.02
CA ARG A 594 14.85 0.74 16.38
C ARG A 594 14.00 -0.50 16.64
N MET A 595 12.84 -0.34 17.27
CA MET A 595 11.86 -1.41 17.44
C MET A 595 11.35 -1.93 16.09
N ARG A 596 11.03 -1.04 15.14
CA ARG A 596 10.59 -1.42 13.78
C ARG A 596 11.67 -2.13 12.98
N SER A 597 12.93 -1.70 13.05
CA SER A 597 14.04 -2.38 12.39
C SER A 597 14.39 -3.73 13.03
N GLY A 598 13.88 -3.96 14.24
CA GLY A 598 14.16 -5.15 15.04
C GLY A 598 15.62 -5.25 15.48
N LEU A 599 16.46 -4.22 15.35
CA LEU A 599 17.88 -4.32 15.69
C LEU A 599 18.08 -4.73 17.17
N ARG A 600 19.09 -5.55 17.43
CA ARG A 600 19.48 -5.87 18.81
C ARG A 600 20.07 -4.62 19.46
N VAL A 601 19.61 -4.33 20.66
CA VAL A 601 20.19 -3.33 21.55
C VAL A 601 21.55 -3.87 22.01
N GLY A 602 22.61 -3.07 21.81
CA GLY A 602 23.95 -3.38 22.28
C GLY A 602 24.12 -3.08 23.78
N ASP A 603 25.35 -3.11 24.27
CA ASP A 603 25.64 -3.07 25.71
C ASP A 603 25.38 -1.69 26.36
N ALA A 604 25.30 -0.61 25.57
CA ALA A 604 24.99 0.75 26.03
C ALA A 604 23.49 0.93 26.34
N ARG A 605 22.97 0.13 27.29
CA ARG A 605 21.55 0.13 27.70
C ARG A 605 21.14 1.46 28.34
N ASP A 606 22.03 2.10 29.10
CA ASP A 606 21.76 3.34 29.85
C ASP A 606 21.48 4.54 28.93
N GLU A 607 22.06 4.53 27.72
CA GLU A 607 21.87 5.59 26.72
C GLU A 607 20.49 5.55 26.05
N LEU A 608 19.76 4.43 26.14
CA LEU A 608 18.45 4.30 25.48
C LEU A 608 17.43 5.32 25.99
N LEU A 609 17.44 5.60 27.30
CA LEU A 609 16.49 6.52 27.94
C LEU A 609 17.04 7.94 28.15
N SER A 610 18.31 8.18 27.82
CA SER A 610 18.96 9.49 27.96
C SER A 610 18.32 10.55 27.03
N GLY A 611 17.85 10.11 25.85
CA GLY A 611 17.35 10.99 24.79
C GLY A 611 18.45 11.72 24.01
N ILE A 612 19.72 11.38 24.24
CA ILE A 612 20.89 11.86 23.53
C ILE A 612 21.50 10.65 22.81
N TRP A 613 21.51 10.67 21.48
CA TRP A 613 22.14 9.61 20.68
C TRP A 613 23.11 10.21 19.67
N GLU A 614 24.35 9.74 19.68
CA GLU A 614 25.25 9.98 18.54
C GLU A 614 24.71 9.22 17.34
N THR A 615 24.24 9.94 16.32
CA THR A 615 23.92 9.36 15.00
C THR A 615 25.22 8.94 14.30
N ARG A 616 25.76 7.78 14.66
CA ARG A 616 26.84 7.15 13.88
C ARG A 616 26.22 6.38 12.71
N GLY A 617 26.34 6.95 11.51
CA GLY A 617 26.26 6.23 10.24
C GLY A 617 24.91 5.60 9.90
N ALA A 618 23.95 6.40 9.44
CA ALA A 618 22.89 5.92 8.55
C ALA A 618 22.55 7.03 7.55
N ALA A 619 22.92 6.84 6.29
CA ALA A 619 22.45 7.68 5.20
C ALA A 619 20.98 7.34 4.90
N SER A 620 20.04 8.24 5.20
CA SER A 620 18.73 8.40 4.50
C SER A 620 17.83 9.47 5.17
N ALA A 621 17.14 10.25 4.33
CA ALA A 621 15.93 11.07 4.55
C ALA A 621 15.87 12.14 5.68
N GLY A 622 16.83 12.25 6.60
CA GLY A 622 16.78 13.21 7.71
C GLY A 622 15.83 12.78 8.85
N PRO A 623 15.69 13.59 9.93
CA PRO A 623 14.91 13.21 11.12
C PRO A 623 13.41 13.03 10.81
N THR A 624 12.76 12.05 11.44
CA THR A 624 11.30 11.86 11.33
C THR A 624 10.57 12.82 12.26
N ILE A 625 9.72 13.70 11.70
CA ILE A 625 8.92 14.68 12.46
C ILE A 625 7.55 14.10 12.83
N CYS A 626 6.84 13.47 11.90
CA CYS A 626 5.58 12.79 12.20
C CYS A 626 5.77 11.29 12.34
N ALA A 627 6.05 10.81 13.55
CA ALA A 627 6.35 9.39 13.76
C ALA A 627 5.16 8.45 13.54
N CYS A 628 3.94 8.84 13.92
CA CYS A 628 2.77 7.99 13.73
C CYS A 628 2.43 7.72 12.25
N MET A 629 2.78 8.67 11.37
CA MET A 629 2.61 8.58 9.92
C MET A 629 3.93 8.32 9.18
N SER A 630 5.04 8.11 9.92
CA SER A 630 6.39 7.93 9.39
C SER A 630 6.85 9.02 8.40
N VAL A 631 6.51 10.29 8.65
CA VAL A 631 6.86 11.41 7.74
C VAL A 631 8.20 12.03 8.13
N PRO A 632 9.22 11.96 7.24
CA PRO A 632 10.52 12.61 7.47
C PRO A 632 10.45 14.13 7.26
N ALA A 633 11.38 14.85 7.91
CA ALA A 633 11.55 16.29 7.74
C ALA A 633 11.73 16.68 6.27
N ALA A 634 12.46 15.88 5.48
CA ALA A 634 12.65 16.13 4.06
C ALA A 634 11.33 16.18 3.26
N ALA A 635 10.37 15.29 3.58
CA ALA A 635 9.06 15.29 2.92
C ALA A 635 8.25 16.54 3.27
N LEU A 636 8.35 17.01 4.51
CA LEU A 636 7.70 18.26 4.96
C LEU A 636 8.33 19.47 4.28
N ILE A 637 9.65 19.54 4.23
CA ILE A 637 10.39 20.61 3.55
C ILE A 637 10.02 20.67 2.06
N ALA A 638 9.94 19.51 1.38
CA ALA A 638 9.50 19.44 0.00
C ALA A 638 8.05 19.93 -0.20
N ALA A 639 7.15 19.60 0.73
CA ALA A 639 5.77 20.10 0.69
C ALA A 639 5.68 21.62 0.93
N ILE A 640 6.48 22.17 1.85
CA ILE A 640 6.61 23.62 2.05
C ILE A 640 7.13 24.29 0.77
N ALA A 641 8.20 23.75 0.18
CA ALA A 641 8.74 24.25 -1.08
C ALA A 641 7.71 24.23 -2.21
N SER A 642 6.83 23.22 -2.23
CA SER A 642 5.74 23.05 -3.21
C SER A 642 4.50 23.91 -2.93
N GLY A 643 4.54 24.78 -1.92
CA GLY A 643 3.48 25.77 -1.67
C GLY A 643 2.68 25.59 -0.37
N ALA A 644 2.93 24.56 0.45
CA ALA A 644 2.26 24.44 1.74
C ALA A 644 2.72 25.55 2.70
N ARG A 645 1.78 26.27 3.30
CA ARG A 645 1.97 27.39 4.24
C ARG A 645 1.27 27.18 5.58
N THR A 646 0.33 26.24 5.67
CA THR A 646 -0.38 25.90 6.91
C THR A 646 -0.13 24.47 7.37
N VAL A 647 -0.39 24.17 8.65
CA VAL A 647 -0.29 22.80 9.18
C VAL A 647 -1.30 21.88 8.49
N GLU A 648 -2.46 22.43 8.14
CA GLU A 648 -3.54 21.77 7.43
C GLU A 648 -3.09 21.34 6.03
N GLU A 649 -2.41 22.23 5.29
CA GLU A 649 -1.84 21.97 3.98
C GLU A 649 -0.68 20.97 4.04
N LEU A 650 0.20 21.07 5.05
CA LEU A 650 1.25 20.07 5.24
C LEU A 650 0.67 18.68 5.51
N GLY A 651 -0.36 18.62 6.35
CA GLY A 651 -1.05 17.37 6.60
C GLY A 651 -1.79 16.84 5.36
N ALA A 652 -2.30 17.71 4.49
CA ALA A 652 -2.90 17.29 3.23
C ALA A 652 -1.86 16.73 2.25
N ALA A 653 -0.67 17.34 2.18
CA ALA A 653 0.40 16.94 1.27
C ALA A 653 1.18 15.71 1.75
N THR A 654 1.39 15.58 3.07
CA THR A 654 2.33 14.59 3.64
C THR A 654 1.71 13.63 4.64
N MET A 655 0.43 13.81 5.01
CA MET A 655 -0.25 13.13 6.12
C MET A 655 0.23 13.49 7.52
N ALA A 656 1.27 14.31 7.67
CA ALA A 656 1.77 14.71 8.97
C ALA A 656 0.68 15.46 9.77
N GLY A 657 0.52 15.12 11.05
CA GLY A 657 -0.44 15.77 11.93
C GLY A 657 -1.91 15.40 11.69
N LYS A 658 -2.20 14.44 10.78
CA LYS A 658 -3.55 13.89 10.53
C LYS A 658 -3.82 12.57 11.27
N GLY A 659 -2.78 11.89 11.75
CA GLY A 659 -2.88 10.65 12.53
C GLY A 659 -3.16 10.91 14.02
N CYS A 660 -2.12 10.91 14.86
CA CYS A 660 -2.27 11.17 16.30
C CYS A 660 -2.23 12.66 16.68
N GLY A 661 -1.85 13.55 15.73
CA GLY A 661 -1.78 14.99 15.94
C GLY A 661 -0.58 15.50 16.76
N SER A 662 0.24 14.62 17.35
CA SER A 662 1.30 15.02 18.30
C SER A 662 2.40 15.90 17.69
N CYS A 663 2.63 15.79 16.37
CA CYS A 663 3.63 16.60 15.67
C CYS A 663 3.11 17.98 15.25
N ARG A 664 1.80 18.28 15.39
CA ARG A 664 1.21 19.55 14.89
C ARG A 664 1.92 20.81 15.43
N PRO A 665 2.30 20.90 16.72
CA PRO A 665 3.07 22.05 17.22
C PRO A 665 4.44 22.19 16.53
N GLU A 666 5.11 21.06 16.27
CA GLU A 666 6.39 21.01 15.59
C GLU A 666 6.26 21.38 14.10
N LEU A 667 5.17 20.97 13.44
CA LEU A 667 4.82 21.41 12.08
C LEU A 667 4.61 22.92 12.01
N ALA A 668 3.88 23.49 12.98
CA ALA A 668 3.67 24.94 13.05
C ALA A 668 4.99 25.69 13.29
N ALA A 669 5.89 25.14 14.12
CA ALA A 669 7.22 25.70 14.33
C ALA A 669 8.10 25.62 13.08
N LEU A 670 8.04 24.50 12.33
CA LEU A 670 8.75 24.33 11.07
C LEU A 670 8.31 25.35 10.02
N LEU A 671 6.99 25.56 9.88
CA LEU A 671 6.43 26.57 8.97
C LEU A 671 6.90 27.99 9.31
N ARG A 672 6.93 28.36 10.60
CA ARG A 672 7.45 29.68 11.03
C ARG A 672 8.92 29.85 10.67
N ARG A 673 9.77 28.87 11.01
CA ARG A 673 11.21 28.90 10.70
C ARG A 673 11.50 29.02 9.21
N MET A 674 10.73 28.32 8.38
CA MET A 674 10.90 28.35 6.92
C MET A 674 10.23 29.57 6.27
N GLY A 675 9.20 30.17 6.88
CA GLY A 675 8.61 31.42 6.42
C GLY A 675 9.52 32.64 6.64
N GLU A 676 10.35 32.61 7.69
CA GLU A 676 11.36 33.64 7.99
C GLU A 676 12.62 33.51 7.11
N SER A 677 12.85 32.32 6.53
CA SER A 677 13.98 32.01 5.65
C SER A 677 13.48 31.98 4.20
N GLY A 678 13.37 33.14 3.54
CA GLY A 678 12.93 33.23 2.14
C GLY A 678 13.71 32.30 1.19
N PRO A 679 13.12 31.88 0.04
CA PRO A 679 13.78 30.93 -0.86
C PRO A 679 15.07 31.52 -1.41
N SER A 680 16.21 30.85 -1.20
CA SER A 680 17.43 31.15 -1.95
C SER A 680 17.20 30.83 -3.43
N PRO A 681 17.63 31.71 -4.37
CA PRO A 681 17.51 31.44 -5.80
C PRO A 681 18.34 30.20 -6.18
N PRO A 682 17.93 29.45 -7.21
CA PRO A 682 18.67 28.28 -7.68
C PRO A 682 20.07 28.71 -8.18
N PRO A 683 21.10 27.86 -8.02
CA PRO A 683 22.42 28.14 -8.59
C PRO A 683 22.31 28.17 -10.12
N GLY A 684 22.81 29.26 -10.71
CA GLY A 684 22.82 29.51 -12.16
C GLY A 684 23.88 28.74 -12.91
#